data_AF-A0A349Z469-F1
#
_entry.id   AF-A0A349Z469-F1
#
_cell.length_a   1.000
_cell.length_b   1.000
_cell.length_c   1.000
_cell.angle_alpha   90.00
_cell.angle_beta   90.00
_cell.angle_gamma   90.00
#
_symmetry.space_group_name_H-M   'P 1'
#
loop_
_entity.id
_entity.type
_entity.pdbx_description
1 polymer ?
#
loop_
_entity_poly.entity_id
_entity_poly.type
_entity_poly.pdbx_seq_one_letter_code
_entity_poly.pdbx_strand_id
1 'polypeptide(L)'
;MRRCYPWLLVGLSVTLLLSGCGSTAPTTRAPVKTSVPEVETEDNTETTLTPAMMVARAQDVWQTTGDINLRNGYLLDAAQAFMADGAPAKASQIGYMLRDQIRLPEQQNRYQLLLAELYGNDPRVGSAQRLELLQSITASDPATKAQKFALMATDYARLGQWLAAANALLNSDDANPEHVAQAWQWVNQASAQQLQDSGRFNKLPAYVSLRQLILEHGFEPDVLRQQLAQYQRVFRNHPLVTHWPDNLSNLDQLAQTNRENIAVMLPLSGRLQVTGMAIKEGILAAYFNDASAMNATRIPQLQFIDTNGATADELIVAAADADWIIGPLLKENVDALLPKLSPQHRILTLNRPEASLPALGNGEQQELLPASFSSQVYYALAPEDEASQLAERVFTQGRRSPVLVASENTLHQRMQDAFLTRWQQLTSGLAASQHSAPTLVTYSDNNTLREGILDALDVAQSKERIKEIQSFADGELYNMARNRRDIDAVVVFTSPEQTELVNPVIEASISPFGGVTVPVFATSRSIDYAQSRNQWRDLENLHFLDMPWVLPDNPAPELAAQTDALWPQRPTPLQRLFAFGVDAYNLLPRINSMAWLPQLQYEGLTGALSVNQNNEIVRSLPEAVVTQERVQVLAE
;
A
#
# COMPACT_ATOMS: atom_id res chain seq x y z
N MET A 1 20.79 43.05 -35.83
CA MET A 1 21.27 42.79 -37.22
C MET A 1 22.76 43.15 -37.30
N ARG A 2 23.60 42.36 -38.01
CA ARG A 2 24.96 42.73 -38.54
C ARG A 2 26.03 43.18 -37.50
N ARG A 3 27.34 42.94 -37.66
CA ARG A 3 28.16 41.91 -38.36
C ARG A 3 29.60 41.98 -37.75
N CYS A 4 30.48 41.01 -38.02
CA CYS A 4 31.75 40.79 -37.29
C CYS A 4 33.03 41.37 -37.97
N TYR A 5 34.18 41.21 -37.30
CA TYR A 5 35.60 41.41 -37.73
C TYR A 5 36.13 42.87 -37.79
N PRO A 6 37.48 43.12 -37.80
CA PRO A 6 38.64 42.19 -37.81
C PRO A 6 39.81 42.41 -36.81
N TRP A 7 40.53 41.30 -36.52
CA TRP A 7 42.00 41.06 -36.54
C TRP A 7 43.10 42.15 -36.33
N LEU A 8 44.07 41.79 -35.45
CA LEU A 8 45.58 41.79 -35.60
C LEU A 8 46.50 43.04 -35.42
N LEU A 9 47.77 42.69 -35.08
CA LEU A 9 49.08 43.41 -35.14
C LEU A 9 49.41 44.49 -34.07
N VAL A 10 50.69 44.81 -33.72
CA VAL A 10 51.90 43.99 -33.37
C VAL A 10 53.09 44.90 -32.96
N GLY A 11 54.04 44.37 -32.16
CA GLY A 11 55.41 44.92 -31.93
C GLY A 11 55.66 45.43 -30.50
N LEU A 12 56.87 45.36 -29.92
CA LEU A 12 58.22 44.89 -30.33
C LEU A 12 59.01 44.58 -29.01
N SER A 13 60.15 43.87 -28.88
CA SER A 13 61.22 43.37 -29.79
C SER A 13 61.80 42.04 -29.21
N VAL A 14 62.55 41.15 -29.91
CA VAL A 14 63.99 41.16 -30.33
C VAL A 14 64.97 41.44 -29.16
N THR A 15 66.01 40.66 -28.82
CA THR A 15 66.83 39.60 -29.51
C THR A 15 66.71 38.20 -28.85
N LEU A 16 67.01 37.01 -29.44
CA LEU A 16 68.10 36.48 -30.29
C LEU A 16 69.48 36.41 -29.55
N LEU A 17 70.32 35.36 -29.58
CA LEU A 17 70.41 34.00 -30.17
C LEU A 17 71.02 33.04 -29.08
N LEU A 18 71.31 31.72 -29.21
CA LEU A 18 71.32 30.72 -30.31
C LEU A 18 70.92 29.32 -29.75
N SER A 19 71.63 28.21 -30.08
CA SER A 19 71.27 26.82 -29.70
C SER A 19 72.46 25.84 -29.76
N GLY A 20 72.39 24.73 -29.00
CA GLY A 20 73.28 23.56 -29.16
C GLY A 20 72.82 22.35 -28.32
N CYS A 21 72.85 21.14 -28.88
CA CYS A 21 72.39 19.90 -28.20
C CYS A 21 73.55 19.08 -27.64
N GLY A 22 73.33 18.37 -26.52
CA GLY A 22 74.28 17.44 -25.91
C GLY A 22 73.57 16.44 -24.98
N SER A 23 74.16 15.25 -24.78
CA SER A 23 73.52 14.12 -24.07
C SER A 23 74.44 13.54 -22.99
N THR A 24 73.84 12.79 -22.06
CA THR A 24 74.43 12.08 -20.91
C THR A 24 74.98 12.96 -19.78
N ALA A 25 74.77 12.51 -18.53
CA ALA A 25 75.26 13.13 -17.31
C ALA A 25 76.00 12.08 -16.45
N PRO A 26 77.24 12.34 -15.98
CA PRO A 26 78.02 11.39 -15.20
C PRO A 26 77.70 11.45 -13.69
N THR A 27 78.02 10.36 -13.00
CA THR A 27 77.84 10.16 -11.55
C THR A 27 78.91 10.85 -10.69
N THR A 28 78.53 11.31 -9.50
CA THR A 28 79.47 11.66 -8.42
C THR A 28 79.06 11.01 -7.09
N ARG A 29 80.00 10.27 -6.47
CA ARG A 29 80.00 9.77 -5.08
C ARG A 29 81.06 10.59 -4.30
N ALA A 30 81.01 10.83 -2.99
CA ALA A 30 80.00 10.69 -1.93
C ALA A 30 80.37 11.74 -0.82
N PRO A 31 79.79 11.76 0.41
CA PRO A 31 80.00 10.72 1.41
C PRO A 31 78.72 10.25 2.14
N VAL A 32 78.79 9.08 2.77
CA VAL A 32 77.69 8.52 3.57
C VAL A 32 77.70 9.13 4.98
N LYS A 33 76.54 9.60 5.44
CA LYS A 33 76.21 9.66 6.87
C LYS A 33 75.42 8.40 7.22
N THR A 34 75.86 7.66 8.23
CA THR A 34 75.11 6.52 8.76
C THR A 34 73.94 7.05 9.59
N SER A 35 72.73 7.06 9.01
CA SER A 35 71.51 7.09 9.81
C SER A 35 71.35 5.73 10.49
N VAL A 36 71.05 5.75 11.79
CA VAL A 36 70.52 4.56 12.49
C VAL A 36 69.22 4.15 11.78
N PRO A 37 68.94 2.85 11.56
CA PRO A 37 67.63 2.44 11.09
C PRO A 37 66.59 2.91 12.10
N GLU A 38 65.70 3.79 11.65
CA GLU A 38 64.50 4.14 12.39
C GLU A 38 63.68 2.86 12.54
N VAL A 39 63.34 2.50 13.78
CA VAL A 39 62.49 1.33 14.02
C VAL A 39 61.10 1.72 13.55
N GLU A 40 60.68 1.16 12.41
CA GLU A 40 59.29 1.16 12.01
C GLU A 40 58.50 0.51 13.16
N THR A 41 57.84 1.34 13.96
CA THR A 41 56.86 0.88 14.93
C THR A 41 55.76 0.20 14.14
N GLU A 42 55.56 -1.10 14.37
CA GLU A 42 54.44 -1.85 13.79
C GLU A 42 53.13 -1.15 14.17
N ASP A 43 52.62 -0.34 13.25
CA ASP A 43 51.32 0.30 13.40
C ASP A 43 50.28 -0.81 13.33
N ASN A 44 49.67 -1.10 14.48
CA ASN A 44 48.75 -2.22 14.69
C ASN A 44 47.41 -1.93 14.00
N THR A 45 47.47 -1.84 12.68
CA THR A 45 46.34 -1.95 11.78
C THR A 45 45.75 -3.34 11.96
N GLU A 46 44.61 -3.42 12.66
CA GLU A 46 43.85 -4.66 12.79
C GLU A 46 43.43 -5.12 11.40
N THR A 47 44.21 -6.06 10.82
CA THR A 47 44.04 -6.53 9.45
C THR A 47 42.67 -7.16 9.27
N THR A 48 41.71 -6.36 8.79
CA THR A 48 40.31 -6.75 8.69
C THR A 48 40.20 -7.91 7.70
N LEU A 49 39.98 -9.11 8.24
CA LEU A 49 40.02 -10.34 7.46
C LEU A 49 38.96 -10.31 6.37
N THR A 50 39.36 -10.29 5.10
CA THR A 50 38.41 -10.43 3.99
C THR A 50 37.68 -11.77 4.10
N PRO A 51 36.44 -11.91 3.59
CA PRO A 51 35.71 -13.17 3.68
C PRO A 51 36.47 -14.35 3.06
N ALA A 52 37.27 -14.09 2.01
CA ALA A 52 38.16 -15.09 1.39
C ALA A 52 39.30 -15.52 2.33
N MET A 53 39.88 -14.60 3.10
CA MET A 53 40.89 -14.93 4.12
C MET A 53 40.28 -15.71 5.28
N MET A 54 39.04 -15.43 5.67
CA MET A 54 38.31 -16.23 6.66
C MET A 54 38.07 -17.68 6.18
N VAL A 55 37.67 -17.90 4.92
CA VAL A 55 37.57 -19.25 4.33
C VAL A 55 38.93 -19.95 4.30
N ALA A 56 40.00 -19.25 3.90
CA ALA A 56 41.35 -19.82 3.90
C ALA A 56 41.81 -20.20 5.32
N ARG A 57 41.51 -19.37 6.33
CA ARG A 57 41.81 -19.66 7.74
C ARG A 57 41.00 -20.85 8.28
N ALA A 58 39.75 -21.02 7.86
CA ALA A 58 38.99 -22.23 8.18
C ALA A 58 39.65 -23.51 7.62
N GLN A 59 40.15 -23.46 6.38
CA GLN A 59 40.85 -24.59 5.76
C GLN A 59 42.17 -24.91 6.47
N ASP A 60 42.97 -23.90 6.79
CA ASP A 60 44.22 -23.98 7.56
C ASP A 60 43.99 -24.61 8.95
N VAL A 61 43.02 -24.11 9.72
CA VAL A 61 42.60 -24.69 11.01
C VAL A 61 42.20 -26.16 10.85
N TRP A 62 41.38 -26.50 9.86
CA TRP A 62 40.94 -27.87 9.65
C TRP A 62 42.10 -28.83 9.32
N GLN A 63 43.08 -28.38 8.54
CA GLN A 63 44.26 -29.17 8.18
C GLN A 63 45.26 -29.30 9.33
N THR A 64 45.37 -28.30 10.21
CA THR A 64 46.37 -28.26 11.29
C THR A 64 45.89 -28.86 12.61
N THR A 65 44.61 -28.70 12.96
CA THR A 65 44.06 -29.16 14.26
C THR A 65 43.00 -30.24 14.13
N GLY A 66 42.30 -30.33 12.99
CA GLY A 66 41.10 -31.17 12.85
C GLY A 66 39.89 -30.68 13.67
N ASP A 67 39.92 -29.46 14.23
CA ASP A 67 38.79 -28.92 14.99
C ASP A 67 37.67 -28.46 14.05
N ILE A 68 36.61 -29.28 13.98
CA ILE A 68 35.42 -29.00 13.19
C ILE A 68 34.68 -27.74 13.68
N ASN A 69 34.69 -27.46 14.98
CA ASN A 69 33.97 -26.32 15.55
C ASN A 69 34.71 -25.02 15.25
N LEU A 70 36.02 -24.96 15.47
CA LEU A 70 36.81 -23.76 15.17
C LEU A 70 36.79 -23.43 13.66
N ARG A 71 36.88 -24.47 12.80
CA ARG A 71 36.63 -24.34 11.36
C ARG A 71 35.23 -23.78 11.05
N ASN A 72 34.18 -24.32 11.69
CA ASN A 72 32.81 -23.87 11.46
C ASN A 72 32.59 -22.41 11.91
N GLY A 73 33.28 -21.95 12.96
CA GLY A 73 33.28 -20.54 13.37
C GLY A 73 33.75 -19.63 12.25
N TYR A 74 34.97 -19.83 11.76
CA TYR A 74 35.54 -19.06 10.64
C TYR A 74 34.70 -19.15 9.35
N LEU A 75 34.00 -20.27 9.10
CA LEU A 75 33.06 -20.38 7.98
C LEU A 75 31.79 -19.55 8.21
N LEU A 76 31.22 -19.51 9.41
CA LEU A 76 30.09 -18.65 9.74
C LEU A 76 30.46 -17.16 9.68
N ASP A 77 31.68 -16.80 10.11
CA ASP A 77 32.22 -15.44 9.98
C ASP A 77 32.33 -15.05 8.49
N ALA A 78 32.94 -15.92 7.68
CA ALA A 78 33.08 -15.72 6.23
C ALA A 78 31.72 -15.60 5.51
N ALA A 79 30.73 -16.40 5.92
CA ALA A 79 29.40 -16.38 5.32
C ALA A 79 28.67 -15.07 5.63
N GLN A 80 28.74 -14.58 6.87
CA GLN A 80 28.15 -13.28 7.24
C GLN A 80 28.83 -12.12 6.49
N ALA A 81 30.16 -12.16 6.38
CA ALA A 81 30.91 -11.16 5.62
C ALA A 81 30.60 -11.22 4.11
N PHE A 82 30.36 -12.40 3.52
CA PHE A 82 29.86 -12.52 2.15
C PHE A 82 28.40 -12.04 1.97
N MET A 83 27.58 -12.02 3.02
CA MET A 83 26.25 -11.39 2.95
C MET A 83 26.39 -9.86 2.91
N ALA A 84 27.25 -9.28 3.76
CA ALA A 84 27.56 -7.85 3.78
C ALA A 84 28.18 -7.35 2.45
N ASP A 85 29.09 -8.14 1.86
CA ASP A 85 29.68 -7.88 0.53
C ASP A 85 28.69 -8.02 -0.66
N GLY A 86 27.40 -8.28 -0.41
CA GLY A 86 26.41 -8.47 -1.46
C GLY A 86 26.61 -9.74 -2.29
N ALA A 87 27.27 -10.76 -1.73
CA ALA A 87 27.62 -12.02 -2.39
C ALA A 87 26.88 -13.25 -1.81
N PRO A 88 25.53 -13.24 -1.71
CA PRO A 88 24.76 -14.29 -1.03
C PRO A 88 24.91 -15.69 -1.66
N ALA A 89 25.31 -15.78 -2.93
CA ALA A 89 25.65 -17.06 -3.57
C ALA A 89 26.86 -17.77 -2.92
N LYS A 90 27.84 -17.02 -2.40
CA LYS A 90 29.00 -17.59 -1.67
C LYS A 90 28.62 -17.99 -0.25
N ALA A 91 27.85 -17.13 0.43
CA ALA A 91 27.27 -17.44 1.73
C ALA A 91 26.36 -18.70 1.67
N SER A 92 25.58 -18.86 0.58
CA SER A 92 24.76 -20.05 0.31
C SER A 92 25.59 -21.33 0.19
N GLN A 93 26.74 -21.28 -0.49
CA GLN A 93 27.66 -22.42 -0.60
C GLN A 93 28.21 -22.81 0.78
N ILE A 94 28.57 -21.84 1.61
CA ILE A 94 29.02 -22.10 2.99
C ILE A 94 27.87 -22.65 3.84
N GLY A 95 26.65 -22.11 3.72
CA GLY A 95 25.45 -22.62 4.39
C GLY A 95 25.16 -24.08 4.05
N TYR A 96 25.35 -24.48 2.78
CA TYR A 96 25.24 -25.87 2.34
C TYR A 96 26.39 -26.75 2.89
N MET A 97 27.62 -26.25 2.92
CA MET A 97 28.78 -26.97 3.48
C MET A 97 28.68 -27.18 5.00
N LEU A 98 28.01 -26.27 5.73
CA LEU A 98 27.82 -26.37 7.18
C LEU A 98 26.63 -27.24 7.61
N ARG A 99 25.74 -27.60 6.66
CA ARG A 99 24.56 -28.43 6.94
C ARG A 99 25.00 -29.74 7.59
N ASP A 100 24.27 -30.13 8.64
CA ASP A 100 24.48 -31.36 9.42
C ASP A 100 25.83 -31.47 10.16
N GLN A 101 26.65 -30.40 10.15
CA GLN A 101 28.02 -30.39 10.72
C GLN A 101 28.19 -29.52 11.97
N ILE A 102 27.17 -28.74 12.34
CA ILE A 102 27.19 -27.86 13.52
C ILE A 102 26.72 -28.63 14.77
N ARG A 103 27.38 -28.36 15.90
CA ARG A 103 27.18 -29.08 17.17
C ARG A 103 27.09 -28.19 18.41
N LEU A 104 27.63 -26.96 18.34
CA LEU A 104 27.59 -25.99 19.44
C LEU A 104 26.31 -25.14 19.33
N PRO A 105 25.52 -24.95 20.41
CA PRO A 105 24.29 -24.15 20.37
C PRO A 105 24.48 -22.72 19.88
N GLU A 106 25.61 -22.09 20.19
CA GLU A 106 25.97 -20.75 19.70
C GLU A 106 26.15 -20.73 18.17
N GLN A 107 26.87 -21.71 17.61
CA GLN A 107 27.04 -21.85 16.17
C GLN A 107 25.71 -22.24 15.48
N GLN A 108 24.85 -22.99 16.17
CA GLN A 108 23.50 -23.30 15.69
C GLN A 108 22.66 -22.03 15.57
N ASN A 109 22.62 -21.20 16.62
CA ASN A 109 21.95 -19.90 16.60
C ASN A 109 22.45 -19.02 15.43
N ARG A 110 23.78 -18.89 15.28
CA ARG A 110 24.41 -18.12 14.18
C ARG A 110 24.07 -18.67 12.78
N TYR A 111 24.04 -19.99 12.62
CA TYR A 111 23.67 -20.66 11.37
C TYR A 111 22.19 -20.47 11.02
N GLN A 112 21.30 -20.47 12.03
CA GLN A 112 19.88 -20.21 11.82
C GLN A 112 19.59 -18.76 11.42
N LEU A 113 20.35 -17.78 11.94
CA LEU A 113 20.31 -16.39 11.45
C LEU A 113 20.77 -16.30 9.99
N LEU A 114 21.94 -16.86 9.68
CA LEU A 114 22.47 -16.90 8.30
C LEU A 114 21.48 -17.55 7.32
N LEU A 115 20.84 -18.65 7.70
CA LEU A 115 19.82 -19.29 6.87
C LEU A 115 18.57 -18.41 6.70
N ALA A 116 18.10 -17.73 7.76
CA ALA A 116 16.96 -16.82 7.65
C ALA A 116 17.25 -15.64 6.70
N GLU A 117 18.46 -15.06 6.76
CA GLU A 117 18.91 -14.01 5.84
C GLU A 117 19.04 -14.51 4.39
N LEU A 118 19.66 -15.69 4.19
CA LEU A 118 19.78 -16.32 2.87
C LEU A 118 18.42 -16.63 2.24
N TYR A 119 17.45 -17.09 3.03
CA TYR A 119 16.08 -17.33 2.60
C TYR A 119 15.23 -16.05 2.53
N GLY A 120 15.77 -14.88 2.88
CA GLY A 120 15.03 -13.61 2.93
C GLY A 120 14.40 -13.21 1.59
N ASN A 121 14.96 -13.68 0.47
CA ASN A 121 14.48 -13.41 -0.89
C ASN A 121 14.24 -14.70 -1.72
N ASP A 122 14.15 -15.88 -1.08
CA ASP A 122 13.90 -17.15 -1.80
C ASP A 122 12.39 -17.39 -1.95
N PRO A 123 11.83 -17.40 -3.19
CA PRO A 123 10.39 -17.57 -3.40
C PRO A 123 9.85 -18.95 -2.97
N ARG A 124 10.71 -19.89 -2.60
CA ARG A 124 10.32 -21.21 -2.06
C ARG A 124 10.13 -21.19 -0.54
N VAL A 125 10.60 -20.14 0.16
CA VAL A 125 10.58 -20.05 1.62
C VAL A 125 9.80 -18.80 2.04
N GLY A 126 8.58 -19.03 2.50
CA GLY A 126 7.71 -17.96 3.00
C GLY A 126 8.20 -17.41 4.35
N SER A 127 7.66 -16.25 4.72
CA SER A 127 8.01 -15.56 5.96
C SER A 127 7.65 -16.38 7.21
N ALA A 128 6.60 -17.23 7.12
CA ALA A 128 6.22 -18.13 8.21
C ALA A 128 7.30 -19.21 8.50
N GLN A 129 7.92 -19.78 7.46
CA GLN A 129 8.99 -20.76 7.59
C GLN A 129 10.27 -20.13 8.15
N ARG A 130 10.58 -18.87 7.77
CA ARG A 130 11.68 -18.11 8.40
C ARG A 130 11.39 -17.78 9.86
N LEU A 131 10.14 -17.45 10.22
CA LEU A 131 9.74 -17.22 11.61
C LEU A 131 9.90 -18.48 12.47
N GLU A 132 9.56 -19.68 11.98
CA GLU A 132 9.78 -20.94 12.72
C GLU A 132 11.28 -21.16 13.01
N LEU A 133 12.12 -20.99 11.98
CA LEU A 133 13.58 -21.06 12.09
C LEU A 133 14.11 -20.05 13.12
N LEU A 134 13.71 -18.78 13.01
CA LEU A 134 14.11 -17.71 13.91
C LEU A 134 13.61 -17.92 15.34
N GLN A 135 12.38 -18.41 15.54
CA GLN A 135 11.80 -18.67 16.86
C GLN A 135 12.61 -19.70 17.64
N SER A 136 13.13 -20.75 16.97
CA SER A 136 13.93 -21.81 17.60
C SER A 136 15.28 -21.35 18.19
N ILE A 137 15.81 -20.21 17.75
CA ILE A 137 17.08 -19.63 18.24
C ILE A 137 17.00 -19.31 19.74
N THR A 138 17.87 -19.91 20.54
CA THR A 138 17.95 -19.68 22.00
C THR A 138 19.25 -18.94 22.34
N ALA A 139 19.24 -17.63 22.08
CA ALA A 139 20.39 -16.75 22.29
C ALA A 139 20.28 -15.97 23.62
N SER A 140 21.36 -16.01 24.42
CA SER A 140 21.53 -15.16 25.61
C SER A 140 22.38 -13.91 25.34
N ASP A 141 23.17 -13.92 24.26
CA ASP A 141 23.92 -12.76 23.79
C ASP A 141 22.97 -11.65 23.27
N PRO A 142 23.13 -10.38 23.71
CA PRO A 142 22.34 -9.27 23.22
C PRO A 142 22.37 -9.07 21.69
N ALA A 143 23.52 -9.23 21.02
CA ALA A 143 23.63 -8.94 19.59
C ALA A 143 22.87 -9.98 18.73
N THR A 144 23.10 -11.27 18.98
CA THR A 144 22.39 -12.39 18.37
C THR A 144 20.88 -12.31 18.65
N LYS A 145 20.49 -11.88 19.87
CA LYS A 145 19.09 -11.65 20.23
C LYS A 145 18.48 -10.49 19.45
N ALA A 146 19.21 -9.39 19.26
CA ALA A 146 18.75 -8.25 18.48
C ALA A 146 18.55 -8.63 17.00
N GLN A 147 19.56 -9.22 16.37
CA GLN A 147 19.51 -9.70 14.98
C GLN A 147 18.33 -10.66 14.73
N LYS A 148 18.09 -11.61 15.64
CA LYS A 148 16.89 -12.47 15.63
C LYS A 148 15.60 -11.63 15.57
N PHE A 149 15.46 -10.66 16.46
CA PHE A 149 14.24 -9.86 16.56
C PHE A 149 14.04 -8.89 15.39
N ALA A 150 15.10 -8.32 14.82
CA ALA A 150 15.02 -7.51 13.60
C ALA A 150 14.54 -8.33 12.39
N LEU A 151 15.06 -9.55 12.19
CA LEU A 151 14.59 -10.45 11.13
C LEU A 151 13.14 -10.88 11.36
N MET A 152 12.77 -11.23 12.59
CA MET A 152 11.38 -11.54 12.94
C MET A 152 10.43 -10.36 12.70
N ALA A 153 10.86 -9.11 12.93
CA ALA A 153 10.06 -7.93 12.65
C ALA A 153 9.73 -7.80 11.16
N THR A 154 10.73 -7.94 10.30
CA THR A 154 10.59 -7.94 8.84
C THR A 154 9.63 -9.05 8.37
N ASP A 155 9.76 -10.27 8.89
CA ASP A 155 8.90 -11.38 8.48
C ASP A 155 7.46 -11.26 9.01
N TYR A 156 7.24 -10.70 10.21
CA TYR A 156 5.90 -10.38 10.68
C TYR A 156 5.24 -9.27 9.85
N ALA A 157 5.99 -8.22 9.46
CA ALA A 157 5.48 -7.14 8.63
C ALA A 157 5.07 -7.66 7.23
N ARG A 158 5.87 -8.53 6.62
CA ARG A 158 5.56 -9.22 5.35
C ARG A 158 4.31 -10.12 5.42
N LEU A 159 3.85 -10.48 6.61
CA LEU A 159 2.62 -11.25 6.84
C LEU A 159 1.44 -10.37 7.34
N GLY A 160 1.60 -9.04 7.35
CA GLY A 160 0.61 -8.11 7.90
C GLY A 160 0.40 -8.25 9.42
N GLN A 161 1.30 -8.90 10.14
CA GLN A 161 1.20 -9.14 11.59
C GLN A 161 1.77 -7.95 12.37
N TRP A 162 1.21 -6.76 12.13
CA TRP A 162 1.81 -5.47 12.48
C TRP A 162 2.21 -5.31 13.96
N LEU A 163 1.39 -5.78 14.91
CA LEU A 163 1.75 -5.75 16.33
C LEU A 163 2.87 -6.74 16.69
N ALA A 164 2.94 -7.89 16.03
CA ALA A 164 4.05 -8.82 16.21
C ALA A 164 5.35 -8.23 15.64
N ALA A 165 5.27 -7.53 14.50
CA ALA A 165 6.38 -6.80 13.89
C ALA A 165 6.90 -5.68 14.81
N ALA A 166 6.01 -4.79 15.28
CA ALA A 166 6.35 -3.69 16.19
C ALA A 166 6.94 -4.19 17.51
N ASN A 167 6.34 -5.22 18.12
CA ASN A 167 6.88 -5.79 19.35
C ASN A 167 8.22 -6.50 19.12
N ALA A 168 8.44 -7.13 17.97
CA ALA A 168 9.74 -7.71 17.64
C ALA A 168 10.80 -6.62 17.45
N LEU A 169 10.54 -5.57 16.69
CA LEU A 169 11.50 -4.48 16.45
C LEU A 169 11.94 -3.81 17.76
N LEU A 170 11.00 -3.52 18.66
CA LEU A 170 11.26 -2.99 19.99
C LEU A 170 11.86 -4.00 21.00
N ASN A 171 11.99 -5.28 20.62
CA ASN A 171 12.80 -6.26 21.33
C ASN A 171 14.17 -6.50 20.66
N SER A 172 14.42 -5.90 19.48
CA SER A 172 15.76 -5.77 18.89
C SER A 172 16.49 -4.61 19.53
N ASP A 173 15.93 -3.40 19.40
CA ASP A 173 16.42 -2.16 20.01
C ASP A 173 15.24 -1.18 20.13
N ASP A 174 14.89 -0.76 21.34
CA ASP A 174 13.89 0.27 21.62
C ASP A 174 14.47 1.63 22.00
N ALA A 175 15.79 1.82 21.90
CA ALA A 175 16.45 3.11 21.99
C ALA A 175 16.74 3.74 20.61
N ASN A 176 16.74 2.96 19.52
CA ASN A 176 16.82 3.49 18.16
C ASN A 176 15.54 4.31 17.80
N PRO A 177 15.65 5.62 17.46
CA PRO A 177 14.51 6.43 17.04
C PRO A 177 13.75 5.87 15.82
N GLU A 178 14.47 5.30 14.85
CA GLU A 178 13.89 4.72 13.62
C GLU A 178 13.00 3.50 13.96
N HIS A 179 13.43 2.69 14.92
CA HIS A 179 12.64 1.56 15.41
C HIS A 179 11.38 2.01 16.15
N VAL A 180 11.46 3.11 16.92
CA VAL A 180 10.30 3.71 17.61
C VAL A 180 9.30 4.28 16.59
N ALA A 181 9.79 4.97 15.55
CA ALA A 181 8.95 5.50 14.46
C ALA A 181 8.28 4.37 13.65
N GLN A 182 9.04 3.38 13.17
CA GLN A 182 8.49 2.27 12.39
C GLN A 182 7.53 1.40 13.22
N ALA A 183 7.80 1.18 14.51
CA ALA A 183 6.87 0.50 15.41
C ALA A 183 5.58 1.30 15.64
N TRP A 184 5.65 2.63 15.73
CA TRP A 184 4.48 3.50 15.79
C TRP A 184 3.65 3.43 14.50
N GLN A 185 4.26 3.43 13.32
CA GLN A 185 3.54 3.21 12.06
C GLN A 185 2.78 1.87 12.05
N TRP A 186 3.46 0.76 12.38
CA TRP A 186 2.84 -0.56 12.36
C TRP A 186 1.73 -0.70 13.42
N VAL A 187 1.87 -0.11 14.60
CA VAL A 187 0.78 -0.07 15.59
C VAL A 187 -0.44 0.68 15.07
N ASN A 188 -0.28 1.68 14.20
CA ASN A 188 -1.39 2.36 13.53
C ASN A 188 -1.98 1.58 12.35
N GLN A 189 -1.19 0.75 11.67
CA GLN A 189 -1.66 -0.16 10.60
C GLN A 189 -2.40 -1.40 11.12
N ALA A 190 -2.33 -1.71 12.42
CA ALA A 190 -2.97 -2.89 12.99
C ALA A 190 -4.51 -2.86 12.89
N SER A 191 -5.13 -4.00 12.58
CA SER A 191 -6.59 -4.12 12.53
C SER A 191 -7.24 -4.12 13.92
N ALA A 192 -8.55 -3.88 14.00
CA ALA A 192 -9.30 -3.96 15.27
C ALA A 192 -9.15 -5.33 15.96
N GLN A 193 -9.17 -6.43 15.18
CA GLN A 193 -8.92 -7.77 15.69
C GLN A 193 -7.50 -7.92 16.27
N GLN A 194 -6.48 -7.36 15.61
CA GLN A 194 -5.11 -7.39 16.14
C GLN A 194 -4.98 -6.59 17.44
N LEU A 195 -5.68 -5.46 17.57
CA LEU A 195 -5.68 -4.65 18.80
C LEU A 195 -6.29 -5.39 20.01
N GLN A 196 -7.27 -6.27 19.82
CA GLN A 196 -7.81 -7.12 20.90
C GLN A 196 -6.72 -8.03 21.50
N ASP A 197 -5.86 -8.58 20.64
CA ASP A 197 -4.71 -9.43 20.99
C ASP A 197 -3.52 -8.66 21.58
N SER A 198 -3.57 -7.32 21.65
CA SER A 198 -2.41 -6.47 21.96
C SER A 198 -1.77 -6.74 23.34
N GLY A 199 -2.57 -7.19 24.32
CA GLY A 199 -2.12 -7.44 25.69
C GLY A 199 -1.01 -8.49 25.85
N ARG A 200 -0.74 -9.32 24.83
CA ARG A 200 0.40 -10.26 24.83
C ARG A 200 1.76 -9.62 24.51
N PHE A 201 1.77 -8.39 24.01
CA PHE A 201 2.98 -7.71 23.51
C PHE A 201 3.50 -6.69 24.52
N ASN A 202 4.52 -7.09 25.30
CA ASN A 202 5.02 -6.33 26.44
C ASN A 202 5.62 -4.94 26.10
N LYS A 203 6.05 -4.70 24.86
CA LYS A 203 6.60 -3.40 24.41
C LYS A 203 5.51 -2.41 23.93
N LEU A 204 4.27 -2.86 23.71
CA LEU A 204 3.24 -2.08 23.02
C LEU A 204 2.18 -1.32 23.85
N PRO A 205 2.00 -1.47 25.18
CA PRO A 205 0.90 -0.78 25.89
C PRO A 205 0.88 0.74 25.73
N ALA A 206 2.05 1.39 25.67
CA ALA A 206 2.18 2.82 25.39
C ALA A 206 1.68 3.16 23.97
N TYR A 207 2.23 2.51 22.93
CA TYR A 207 1.83 2.72 21.53
C TYR A 207 0.33 2.51 21.30
N VAL A 208 -0.25 1.45 21.89
CA VAL A 208 -1.69 1.15 21.75
C VAL A 208 -2.55 2.20 22.48
N SER A 209 -2.18 2.62 23.68
CA SER A 209 -2.93 3.67 24.41
C SER A 209 -2.78 5.06 23.77
N LEU A 210 -1.64 5.38 23.14
CA LEU A 210 -1.49 6.59 22.33
C LEU A 210 -2.39 6.55 21.08
N ARG A 211 -2.45 5.41 20.37
CA ARG A 211 -3.36 5.23 19.23
C ARG A 211 -4.82 5.40 19.67
N GLN A 212 -5.23 4.75 20.76
CA GLN A 212 -6.59 4.86 21.28
C GLN A 212 -6.96 6.31 21.62
N LEU A 213 -6.09 7.02 22.36
CA LEU A 213 -6.27 8.43 22.71
C LEU A 213 -6.47 9.32 21.46
N ILE A 214 -5.74 9.03 20.38
CA ILE A 214 -5.89 9.75 19.10
C ILE A 214 -7.19 9.36 18.39
N LEU A 215 -7.60 8.10 18.37
CA LEU A 215 -8.88 7.67 17.82
C LEU A 215 -10.08 8.30 18.55
N GLU A 216 -10.00 8.44 19.87
CA GLU A 216 -11.05 9.00 20.73
C GLU A 216 -11.19 10.54 20.61
N HIS A 217 -10.11 11.25 20.27
CA HIS A 217 -10.08 12.73 20.34
C HIS A 217 -9.50 13.45 19.10
N GLY A 218 -9.07 12.74 18.06
CA GLY A 218 -8.31 13.34 16.95
C GLY A 218 -9.08 14.33 16.07
N PHE A 219 -10.42 14.30 16.11
CA PHE A 219 -11.30 15.32 15.50
C PHE A 219 -11.60 16.51 16.43
N GLU A 220 -11.07 16.52 17.66
CA GLU A 220 -11.20 17.58 18.66
C GLU A 220 -9.82 18.13 19.08
N PRO A 221 -9.15 18.96 18.25
CA PRO A 221 -7.74 19.33 18.44
C PRO A 221 -7.40 19.91 19.83
N ASP A 222 -8.30 20.68 20.42
CA ASP A 222 -8.09 21.28 21.75
C ASP A 222 -8.21 20.28 22.90
N VAL A 223 -9.02 19.22 22.75
CA VAL A 223 -9.11 18.10 23.69
C VAL A 223 -7.90 17.19 23.51
N LEU A 224 -7.57 16.86 22.25
CA LEU A 224 -6.38 16.08 21.91
C LEU A 224 -5.09 16.70 22.49
N ARG A 225 -4.89 18.02 22.32
CA ARG A 225 -3.72 18.74 22.86
C ARG A 225 -3.61 18.59 24.39
N GLN A 226 -4.73 18.61 25.11
CA GLN A 226 -4.75 18.40 26.57
C GLN A 226 -4.42 16.96 26.96
N GLN A 227 -5.00 15.98 26.26
CA GLN A 227 -4.79 14.56 26.55
C GLN A 227 -3.38 14.10 26.19
N LEU A 228 -2.81 14.53 25.08
CA LEU A 228 -1.40 14.27 24.72
C LEU A 228 -0.43 14.86 25.76
N ALA A 229 -0.69 16.09 26.23
CA ALA A 229 0.12 16.70 27.30
C ALA A 229 -0.02 15.98 28.66
N GLN A 230 -1.12 15.28 28.91
CA GLN A 230 -1.29 14.40 30.07
C GLN A 230 -0.56 13.06 29.87
N TYR A 231 -0.69 12.46 28.69
CA TYR A 231 -0.04 11.21 28.28
C TYR A 231 1.49 11.30 28.39
N GLN A 232 2.10 12.36 27.87
CA GLN A 232 3.56 12.62 27.97
C GLN A 232 4.07 12.73 29.42
N ARG A 233 3.21 13.11 30.38
CA ARG A 233 3.58 13.15 31.80
C ARG A 233 3.60 11.75 32.42
N VAL A 234 2.67 10.89 32.04
CA VAL A 234 2.56 9.49 32.51
C VAL A 234 3.70 8.66 31.94
N PHE A 235 3.97 8.77 30.64
CA PHE A 235 4.96 7.97 29.92
C PHE A 235 6.32 8.67 29.75
N ARG A 236 6.66 9.67 30.59
CA ARG A 236 7.82 10.58 30.43
C ARG A 236 9.15 9.92 30.05
N ASN A 237 9.45 8.74 30.60
CA ASN A 237 10.72 8.04 30.42
C ASN A 237 10.61 6.86 29.43
N HIS A 238 9.49 6.73 28.72
CA HIS A 238 9.26 5.67 27.73
C HIS A 238 9.81 6.09 26.36
N PRO A 239 10.44 5.20 25.57
CA PRO A 239 11.06 5.59 24.30
C PRO A 239 10.16 6.35 23.33
N LEU A 240 8.88 5.97 23.20
CA LEU A 240 7.85 6.69 22.43
C LEU A 240 7.61 8.17 22.85
N VAL A 241 8.03 8.58 24.05
CA VAL A 241 7.95 9.97 24.52
C VAL A 241 9.30 10.67 24.42
N THR A 242 10.41 9.94 24.55
CA THR A 242 11.76 10.44 24.24
C THR A 242 11.94 10.73 22.74
N HIS A 243 11.37 9.86 21.91
CA HIS A 243 11.30 9.96 20.45
C HIS A 243 9.83 10.11 20.07
N TRP A 244 9.28 11.28 20.42
CA TRP A 244 7.88 11.63 20.16
C TRP A 244 7.60 11.63 18.66
N PRO A 245 6.49 11.03 18.18
CA PRO A 245 6.16 11.03 16.77
C PRO A 245 5.98 12.45 16.23
N ASP A 246 6.73 12.80 15.18
CA ASP A 246 6.72 14.17 14.63
C ASP A 246 5.35 14.64 14.13
N ASN A 247 4.47 13.69 13.78
CA ASN A 247 3.08 13.98 13.37
C ASN A 247 2.22 14.51 14.53
N LEU A 248 2.70 14.33 15.77
CA LEU A 248 2.12 14.82 17.01
C LEU A 248 2.91 16.00 17.61
N SER A 249 3.97 16.49 16.94
CA SER A 249 4.74 17.66 17.38
C SER A 249 4.05 18.97 17.01
N ASN A 250 3.44 19.05 15.82
CA ASN A 250 2.90 20.29 15.25
C ASN A 250 1.37 20.39 15.36
N LEU A 251 0.82 20.13 16.55
CA LEU A 251 -0.63 20.04 16.80
C LEU A 251 -1.43 21.29 16.39
N ASP A 252 -0.80 22.46 16.28
CA ASP A 252 -1.48 23.68 15.82
C ASP A 252 -1.82 23.64 14.31
N GLN A 253 -1.24 22.73 13.53
CA GLN A 253 -1.65 22.45 12.14
C GLN A 253 -2.93 21.60 12.06
N LEU A 254 -3.37 20.98 13.17
CA LEU A 254 -4.69 20.34 13.31
C LEU A 254 -5.82 21.35 13.52
N ALA A 255 -5.50 22.60 13.92
CA ALA A 255 -6.50 23.60 14.24
C ALA A 255 -7.45 23.83 13.05
N GLN A 256 -8.75 23.98 13.33
CA GLN A 256 -9.76 24.15 12.29
C GLN A 256 -9.46 25.40 11.46
N THR A 257 -9.20 25.20 10.17
CA THR A 257 -9.02 26.28 9.19
C THR A 257 -10.29 27.11 9.08
N ASN A 258 -10.15 28.37 8.65
CA ASN A 258 -11.33 29.11 8.22
C ASN A 258 -12.07 28.33 7.11
N ARG A 259 -13.40 28.40 7.14
CA ARG A 259 -14.33 27.80 6.18
C ARG A 259 -15.49 28.76 5.86
N GLU A 260 -15.37 30.04 6.22
CA GLU A 260 -16.44 31.04 6.06
C GLU A 260 -16.88 31.20 4.60
N ASN A 261 -15.97 31.03 3.64
CA ASN A 261 -16.25 31.16 2.20
C ASN A 261 -15.83 29.89 1.46
N ILE A 262 -16.78 29.19 0.83
CA ILE A 262 -16.57 27.91 0.13
C ILE A 262 -17.00 28.06 -1.33
N ALA A 263 -16.05 27.95 -2.26
CA ALA A 263 -16.35 27.83 -3.68
C ALA A 263 -16.59 26.37 -4.08
N VAL A 264 -17.58 26.10 -4.93
CA VAL A 264 -17.94 24.74 -5.38
C VAL A 264 -17.95 24.68 -6.90
N MET A 265 -16.93 24.06 -7.48
CA MET A 265 -16.68 23.95 -8.92
C MET A 265 -17.25 22.64 -9.48
N LEU A 266 -18.37 22.70 -10.19
CA LEU A 266 -19.06 21.53 -10.75
C LEU A 266 -19.54 21.80 -12.19
N PRO A 267 -19.71 20.78 -13.05
CA PRO A 267 -20.39 20.95 -14.33
C PRO A 267 -21.90 21.10 -14.08
N LEU A 268 -22.37 22.34 -14.00
CA LEU A 268 -23.76 22.69 -13.68
C LEU A 268 -24.61 22.98 -14.93
N SER A 269 -23.99 22.97 -16.12
CA SER A 269 -24.65 22.95 -17.42
C SER A 269 -23.97 21.97 -18.39
N GLY A 270 -24.49 21.86 -19.62
CA GLY A 270 -23.93 20.99 -20.66
C GLY A 270 -24.16 19.50 -20.40
N ARG A 271 -23.35 18.65 -21.04
CA ARG A 271 -23.53 17.18 -21.07
C ARG A 271 -23.52 16.51 -19.69
N LEU A 272 -22.82 17.10 -18.72
CA LEU A 272 -22.60 16.51 -17.39
C LEU A 272 -23.38 17.22 -16.28
N GLN A 273 -24.36 18.08 -16.64
CA GLN A 273 -25.23 18.78 -15.71
C GLN A 273 -25.91 17.85 -14.68
N VAL A 274 -26.37 16.67 -15.10
CA VAL A 274 -27.03 15.69 -14.20
C VAL A 274 -26.05 15.16 -13.16
N THR A 275 -24.80 14.90 -13.55
CA THR A 275 -23.71 14.46 -12.66
C THR A 275 -23.36 15.56 -11.65
N GLY A 276 -23.16 16.80 -12.12
CA GLY A 276 -22.85 17.93 -11.24
C GLY A 276 -24.01 18.31 -10.30
N MET A 277 -25.26 18.17 -10.76
CA MET A 277 -26.43 18.45 -9.92
C MET A 277 -26.57 17.45 -8.77
N ALA A 278 -26.37 16.14 -9.02
CA ALA A 278 -26.45 15.12 -7.96
C ALA A 278 -25.43 15.37 -6.83
N ILE A 279 -24.20 15.76 -7.18
CA ILE A 279 -23.16 16.15 -6.20
C ILE A 279 -23.55 17.44 -5.47
N LYS A 280 -24.04 18.45 -6.20
CA LYS A 280 -24.51 19.72 -5.63
C LYS A 280 -25.64 19.53 -4.62
N GLU A 281 -26.60 18.66 -4.91
CA GLU A 281 -27.69 18.29 -4.00
C GLU A 281 -27.15 17.66 -2.72
N GLY A 282 -26.15 16.78 -2.81
CA GLY A 282 -25.47 16.19 -1.65
C GLY A 282 -24.74 17.23 -0.79
N ILE A 283 -23.96 18.11 -1.42
CA ILE A 283 -23.27 19.22 -0.74
C ILE A 283 -24.29 20.11 -0.01
N LEU A 284 -25.42 20.44 -0.65
CA LEU A 284 -26.47 21.25 -0.05
C LEU A 284 -27.19 20.53 1.10
N ALA A 285 -27.44 19.23 1.00
CA ALA A 285 -28.04 18.44 2.08
C ALA A 285 -27.16 18.42 3.33
N ALA A 286 -25.85 18.20 3.15
CA ALA A 286 -24.87 18.25 4.24
C ALA A 286 -24.78 19.65 4.87
N TYR A 287 -24.71 20.68 4.04
CA TYR A 287 -24.67 22.09 4.47
C TYR A 287 -25.91 22.50 5.27
N PHE A 288 -27.12 22.17 4.82
CA PHE A 288 -28.34 22.51 5.56
C PHE A 288 -28.49 21.71 6.86
N ASN A 289 -27.97 20.47 6.91
CA ASN A 289 -27.91 19.70 8.14
C ASN A 289 -26.96 20.36 9.16
N ASP A 290 -25.73 20.67 8.76
CA ASP A 290 -24.71 21.38 9.57
C ASP A 290 -25.24 22.75 10.06
N ALA A 291 -25.85 23.53 9.16
CA ALA A 291 -26.48 24.81 9.49
C ALA A 291 -27.69 24.72 10.44
N SER A 292 -28.34 23.56 10.55
CA SER A 292 -29.43 23.34 11.53
C SER A 292 -28.92 22.89 12.91
N ALA A 293 -27.74 22.26 12.97
CA ALA A 293 -27.06 21.90 14.21
C ALA A 293 -26.26 23.07 14.82
N MET A 294 -25.76 23.98 13.99
CA MET A 294 -25.03 25.17 14.45
C MET A 294 -25.95 26.25 15.04
N ASN A 295 -25.47 26.92 16.09
CA ASN A 295 -25.98 28.25 16.42
C ASN A 295 -25.69 29.20 15.25
N ALA A 296 -26.69 29.98 14.83
CA ALA A 296 -26.78 30.65 13.52
C ALA A 296 -25.76 31.78 13.22
N THR A 297 -24.62 31.83 13.92
CA THR A 297 -23.59 32.87 13.82
C THR A 297 -22.30 32.43 13.12
N ARG A 298 -22.19 31.17 12.63
CA ARG A 298 -21.03 30.67 11.85
C ARG A 298 -21.38 29.77 10.65
N ILE A 299 -22.54 30.01 10.03
CA ILE A 299 -22.93 29.26 8.82
C ILE A 299 -22.05 29.75 7.64
N PRO A 300 -21.35 28.87 6.91
CA PRO A 300 -20.45 29.27 5.82
C PRO A 300 -21.21 29.65 4.55
N GLN A 301 -20.64 30.53 3.73
CA GLN A 301 -21.20 30.91 2.43
C GLN A 301 -20.75 29.94 1.34
N LEU A 302 -21.69 29.37 0.57
CA LEU A 302 -21.38 28.51 -0.57
C LEU A 302 -21.63 29.23 -1.91
N GLN A 303 -20.57 29.40 -2.70
CA GLN A 303 -20.63 29.93 -4.06
C GLN A 303 -20.47 28.79 -5.08
N PHE A 304 -21.53 28.52 -5.84
CA PHE A 304 -21.48 27.50 -6.91
C PHE A 304 -20.97 28.12 -8.22
N ILE A 305 -19.95 27.49 -8.81
CA ILE A 305 -19.28 27.90 -10.04
C ILE A 305 -19.48 26.78 -11.07
N ASP A 306 -19.99 27.12 -12.26
CA ASP A 306 -20.13 26.16 -13.36
C ASP A 306 -18.78 26.00 -14.08
N THR A 307 -18.29 24.77 -14.18
CA THR A 307 -17.03 24.46 -14.89
C THR A 307 -17.26 24.14 -16.37
N ASN A 308 -18.50 24.09 -16.86
CA ASN A 308 -18.80 23.76 -18.25
C ASN A 308 -18.39 24.90 -19.20
N GLY A 309 -17.23 24.75 -19.86
CA GLY A 309 -16.68 25.73 -20.80
C GLY A 309 -15.86 26.88 -20.15
N ALA A 310 -15.70 26.87 -18.82
CA ALA A 310 -14.84 27.82 -18.11
C ALA A 310 -13.36 27.43 -18.21
N THR A 311 -12.49 28.42 -18.36
CA THR A 311 -11.03 28.22 -18.30
C THR A 311 -10.52 28.20 -16.85
N ALA A 312 -9.35 27.58 -16.62
CA ALA A 312 -8.73 27.55 -15.29
C ALA A 312 -8.48 28.97 -14.71
N ASP A 313 -8.19 29.97 -15.55
CA ASP A 313 -7.97 31.34 -15.08
C ASP A 313 -9.29 32.01 -14.62
N GLU A 314 -10.40 31.74 -15.32
CA GLU A 314 -11.73 32.20 -14.91
C GLU A 314 -12.19 31.51 -13.62
N LEU A 315 -11.89 30.22 -13.44
CA LEU A 315 -12.18 29.48 -12.21
C LEU A 315 -11.40 30.03 -11.00
N ILE A 316 -10.14 30.43 -11.18
CA ILE A 316 -9.33 31.07 -10.13
C ILE A 316 -9.89 32.44 -9.76
N VAL A 317 -10.25 33.27 -10.74
CA VAL A 317 -10.87 34.58 -10.49
C VAL A 317 -12.22 34.42 -9.79
N ALA A 318 -13.02 33.43 -10.18
CA ALA A 318 -14.32 33.15 -9.57
C ALA A 318 -14.24 32.61 -8.13
N ALA A 319 -13.09 32.03 -7.72
CA ALA A 319 -12.86 31.51 -6.38
C ALA A 319 -11.82 32.33 -5.58
N ALA A 320 -11.52 33.57 -6.00
CA ALA A 320 -10.45 34.38 -5.41
C ALA A 320 -10.60 34.58 -3.88
N ASP A 321 -11.83 34.87 -3.44
CA ASP A 321 -12.19 35.16 -2.03
C ASP A 321 -12.53 33.91 -1.19
N ALA A 322 -12.36 32.70 -1.74
CA ALA A 322 -12.73 31.45 -1.06
C ALA A 322 -11.62 30.95 -0.12
N ASP A 323 -11.97 30.62 1.13
CA ASP A 323 -11.09 29.92 2.07
C ASP A 323 -10.85 28.47 1.61
N TRP A 324 -11.89 27.84 1.06
CA TRP A 324 -11.90 26.48 0.55
C TRP A 324 -12.60 26.36 -0.82
N ILE A 325 -12.11 25.43 -1.63
CA ILE A 325 -12.67 25.05 -2.93
C ILE A 325 -13.05 23.55 -2.87
N ILE A 326 -14.27 23.21 -3.29
CA ILE A 326 -14.69 21.83 -3.58
C ILE A 326 -14.74 21.67 -5.11
N GLY A 327 -14.17 20.59 -5.64
CA GLY A 327 -14.01 20.37 -7.08
C GLY A 327 -12.69 20.96 -7.61
N PRO A 328 -12.50 21.02 -8.94
CA PRO A 328 -13.42 20.58 -9.98
C PRO A 328 -13.58 19.05 -10.04
N LEU A 329 -14.59 18.59 -10.79
CA LEU A 329 -14.94 17.17 -10.99
C LEU A 329 -14.23 16.52 -12.18
N LEU A 330 -13.94 17.28 -13.23
CA LEU A 330 -13.36 16.76 -14.46
C LEU A 330 -11.84 16.77 -14.39
N LYS A 331 -11.21 15.65 -14.79
CA LYS A 331 -9.76 15.46 -14.71
C LYS A 331 -8.99 16.56 -15.47
N GLU A 332 -9.43 16.88 -16.67
CA GLU A 332 -8.94 18.00 -17.48
C GLU A 332 -8.95 19.36 -16.75
N ASN A 333 -9.96 19.62 -15.92
CA ASN A 333 -10.05 20.84 -15.12
C ASN A 333 -9.19 20.76 -13.84
N VAL A 334 -9.00 19.56 -13.26
CA VAL A 334 -8.08 19.33 -12.13
C VAL A 334 -6.64 19.59 -12.58
N ASP A 335 -6.20 18.94 -13.66
CA ASP A 335 -4.85 19.07 -14.22
C ASP A 335 -4.55 20.50 -14.72
N ALA A 336 -5.56 21.24 -15.21
CA ALA A 336 -5.39 22.63 -15.66
C ALA A 336 -5.43 23.67 -14.51
N LEU A 337 -6.08 23.38 -13.38
CA LEU A 337 -6.28 24.31 -12.27
C LEU A 337 -5.18 24.21 -11.21
N LEU A 338 -4.79 23.00 -10.80
CA LEU A 338 -3.84 22.78 -9.70
C LEU A 338 -2.48 23.47 -9.89
N PRO A 339 -1.87 23.53 -11.10
CA PRO A 339 -0.58 24.22 -11.30
C PRO A 339 -0.65 25.74 -11.22
N LYS A 340 -1.87 26.32 -11.15
CA LYS A 340 -2.12 27.77 -11.16
C LYS A 340 -2.70 28.30 -9.84
N LEU A 341 -3.18 27.43 -8.96
CA LEU A 341 -3.73 27.83 -7.65
C LEU A 341 -2.64 28.39 -6.73
N SER A 342 -2.98 29.44 -5.98
CA SER A 342 -2.08 30.01 -4.98
C SER A 342 -2.01 29.11 -3.75
N PRO A 343 -0.84 28.93 -3.09
CA PRO A 343 -0.69 28.07 -1.90
C PRO A 343 -1.55 28.45 -0.68
N GLN A 344 -2.20 29.61 -0.70
CA GLN A 344 -3.17 30.06 0.29
C GLN A 344 -4.54 29.38 0.15
N HIS A 345 -4.93 29.00 -1.07
CA HIS A 345 -6.24 28.41 -1.37
C HIS A 345 -6.23 26.92 -1.06
N ARG A 346 -7.17 26.47 -0.23
CA ARG A 346 -7.36 25.05 0.08
C ARG A 346 -8.37 24.44 -0.89
N ILE A 347 -8.08 23.27 -1.46
CA ILE A 347 -8.91 22.62 -2.46
C ILE A 347 -9.07 21.13 -2.18
N LEU A 348 -10.33 20.70 -2.07
CA LEU A 348 -10.75 19.30 -2.15
C LEU A 348 -11.24 19.03 -3.57
N THR A 349 -10.33 18.62 -4.44
CA THR A 349 -10.70 18.22 -5.81
C THR A 349 -11.54 16.95 -5.78
N LEU A 350 -12.49 16.86 -6.73
CA LEU A 350 -13.42 15.72 -6.84
C LEU A 350 -12.95 14.69 -7.89
N ASN A 351 -11.64 14.65 -8.14
CA ASN A 351 -10.97 13.69 -9.00
C ASN A 351 -9.47 13.63 -8.64
N ARG A 352 -8.72 12.70 -9.24
CA ARG A 352 -7.25 12.62 -9.11
C ARG A 352 -6.55 13.15 -10.38
N PRO A 353 -5.41 13.88 -10.26
CA PRO A 353 -4.58 14.28 -11.39
C PRO A 353 -4.13 13.12 -12.28
N GLU A 354 -3.71 13.39 -13.52
CA GLU A 354 -3.14 12.35 -14.39
C GLU A 354 -1.78 11.82 -13.89
N ALA A 355 -0.97 12.69 -13.31
CA ALA A 355 0.31 12.32 -12.71
C ALA A 355 0.22 11.56 -11.37
N SER A 356 -0.99 11.38 -10.81
CA SER A 356 -1.22 10.63 -9.56
C SER A 356 -1.38 9.12 -9.75
N LEU A 357 -1.29 8.61 -10.99
CA LEU A 357 -1.12 7.18 -11.22
C LEU A 357 0.16 6.70 -10.51
N PRO A 358 0.13 5.56 -9.79
CA PRO A 358 1.17 5.23 -8.82
C PRO A 358 2.55 5.13 -9.49
N ALA A 359 3.50 5.91 -8.98
CA ALA A 359 4.88 5.82 -9.40
C ALA A 359 5.40 4.39 -9.12
N LEU A 360 5.82 3.69 -10.18
CA LEU A 360 6.40 2.34 -10.10
C LEU A 360 7.82 2.40 -9.50
N GLY A 361 7.89 2.73 -8.21
CA GLY A 361 9.11 2.92 -7.43
C GLY A 361 9.27 1.86 -6.35
N ASN A 362 9.98 0.77 -6.68
CA ASN A 362 10.57 -0.10 -5.66
C ASN A 362 11.81 0.60 -5.09
N GLY A 363 11.63 1.48 -4.11
CA GLY A 363 12.74 2.19 -3.47
C GLY A 363 12.29 3.08 -2.31
N GLU A 364 12.90 2.84 -1.15
CA GLU A 364 12.97 3.71 0.04
C GLU A 364 11.62 4.25 0.59
N GLN A 365 11.20 3.67 1.72
CA GLN A 365 10.17 4.24 2.61
C GLN A 365 10.71 5.52 3.25
N GLN A 366 10.71 6.63 2.51
CA GLN A 366 11.25 7.89 2.99
C GLN A 366 10.27 8.52 4.00
N GLU A 367 10.47 8.22 5.29
CA GLU A 367 9.74 8.78 6.43
C GLU A 367 9.98 10.29 6.57
N LEU A 368 9.39 11.06 5.66
CA LEU A 368 9.25 12.50 5.78
C LEU A 368 7.76 12.82 5.76
N LEU A 369 7.23 13.14 6.94
CA LEU A 369 5.91 13.78 7.04
C LEU A 369 5.93 15.02 6.13
N PRO A 370 4.88 15.25 5.32
CA PRO A 370 4.90 16.32 4.35
C PRO A 370 5.00 17.66 5.08
N ALA A 371 6.16 18.31 5.00
CA ALA A 371 6.47 19.58 5.67
C ALA A 371 5.50 20.72 5.28
N SER A 372 4.81 20.54 4.15
CA SER A 372 3.42 20.96 4.00
C SER A 372 2.59 19.78 3.50
N PHE A 373 1.64 19.28 4.29
CA PHE A 373 0.43 18.70 3.71
C PHE A 373 -0.13 19.79 2.79
N SER A 374 -0.14 19.53 1.49
CA SER A 374 -0.36 20.60 0.51
C SER A 374 -1.77 21.16 0.69
N SER A 375 -2.02 22.35 0.16
CA SER A 375 -3.38 22.90 0.16
C SER A 375 -4.32 22.15 -0.80
N GLN A 376 -3.95 20.96 -1.28
CA GLN A 376 -4.58 20.22 -2.37
C GLN A 376 -4.82 18.77 -1.95
N VAL A 377 -6.08 18.34 -2.01
CA VAL A 377 -6.55 17.00 -1.61
C VAL A 377 -7.40 16.40 -2.73
N TYR A 378 -7.27 15.09 -2.94
CA TYR A 378 -7.85 14.37 -4.07
C TYR A 378 -8.90 13.35 -3.62
N TYR A 379 -10.19 13.69 -3.76
CA TYR A 379 -11.28 12.79 -3.41
C TYR A 379 -11.95 12.26 -4.69
N ALA A 380 -11.96 10.94 -4.87
CA ALA A 380 -12.44 10.34 -6.11
C ALA A 380 -13.23 9.05 -5.87
N LEU A 381 -14.23 8.81 -6.73
CA LEU A 381 -14.88 7.51 -6.88
C LEU A 381 -14.08 6.64 -7.86
N ALA A 382 -12.79 6.45 -7.56
CA ALA A 382 -11.87 5.75 -8.44
C ALA A 382 -12.16 4.23 -8.41
N PRO A 383 -12.38 3.59 -9.57
CA PRO A 383 -12.67 2.16 -9.66
C PRO A 383 -11.47 1.27 -9.32
N GLU A 384 -10.25 1.80 -9.45
CA GLU A 384 -9.01 1.11 -9.07
C GLU A 384 -8.93 0.88 -7.56
N ASP A 385 -9.48 1.78 -6.75
CA ASP A 385 -9.54 1.64 -5.29
C ASP A 385 -10.43 0.45 -4.90
N GLU A 386 -11.57 0.30 -5.57
CA GLU A 386 -12.53 -0.77 -5.30
C GLU A 386 -11.97 -2.12 -5.74
N ALA A 387 -11.26 -2.17 -6.88
CA ALA A 387 -10.55 -3.37 -7.32
C ALA A 387 -9.36 -3.74 -6.41
N SER A 388 -8.66 -2.75 -5.86
CA SER A 388 -7.56 -2.96 -4.89
C SER A 388 -8.09 -3.52 -3.56
N GLN A 389 -9.18 -2.95 -3.03
CA GLN A 389 -9.88 -3.46 -1.85
C GLN A 389 -10.45 -4.86 -2.08
N LEU A 390 -10.92 -5.17 -3.30
CA LEU A 390 -11.40 -6.50 -3.63
C LEU A 390 -10.25 -7.54 -3.58
N ALA A 391 -9.04 -7.17 -4.00
CA ALA A 391 -7.85 -8.02 -3.84
C ALA A 391 -7.52 -8.26 -2.36
N GLU A 392 -7.64 -7.23 -1.51
CA GLU A 392 -7.48 -7.37 -0.06
C GLU A 392 -8.53 -8.29 0.55
N ARG A 393 -9.81 -8.10 0.21
CA ARG A 393 -10.94 -8.87 0.74
C ARG A 393 -10.84 -10.36 0.36
N VAL A 394 -10.52 -10.65 -0.90
CA VAL A 394 -10.25 -12.02 -1.38
C VAL A 394 -9.07 -12.65 -0.62
N PHE A 395 -8.01 -11.88 -0.35
CA PHE A 395 -6.83 -12.38 0.37
C PHE A 395 -7.07 -12.59 1.88
N THR A 396 -7.80 -11.69 2.55
CA THR A 396 -8.12 -11.84 3.99
C THR A 396 -9.11 -12.97 4.26
N GLN A 397 -10.05 -13.22 3.34
CA GLN A 397 -10.88 -14.43 3.33
C GLN A 397 -10.12 -15.74 3.01
N GLY A 398 -8.78 -15.70 3.00
CA GLY A 398 -7.92 -16.88 2.89
C GLY A 398 -7.78 -17.46 1.48
N ARG A 399 -8.31 -16.80 0.44
CA ARG A 399 -8.23 -17.26 -0.96
C ARG A 399 -6.85 -16.94 -1.53
N ARG A 400 -6.34 -17.79 -2.42
CA ARG A 400 -4.92 -17.81 -2.86
C ARG A 400 -4.75 -18.07 -4.36
N SER A 401 -5.82 -18.38 -5.09
CA SER A 401 -5.83 -18.69 -6.52
C SER A 401 -7.10 -18.17 -7.21
N PRO A 402 -7.32 -16.84 -7.28
CA PRO A 402 -8.50 -16.29 -7.93
C PRO A 402 -8.45 -16.40 -9.46
N VAL A 403 -9.63 -16.52 -10.09
CA VAL A 403 -9.84 -16.16 -11.50
C VAL A 403 -10.27 -14.69 -11.57
N LEU A 404 -9.69 -13.91 -12.47
CA LEU A 404 -10.11 -12.54 -12.79
C LEU A 404 -10.82 -12.53 -14.15
N VAL A 405 -12.05 -12.04 -14.18
CA VAL A 405 -12.87 -11.90 -15.38
C VAL A 405 -13.09 -10.43 -15.68
N ALA A 406 -12.55 -9.91 -16.78
CA ALA A 406 -12.60 -8.50 -17.13
C ALA A 406 -12.92 -8.32 -18.62
N SER A 407 -13.73 -7.33 -18.98
CA SER A 407 -13.95 -7.04 -20.40
C SER A 407 -12.73 -6.32 -21.00
N GLU A 408 -12.57 -6.40 -22.32
CA GLU A 408 -11.54 -5.68 -23.10
C GLU A 408 -11.76 -4.15 -23.15
N ASN A 409 -12.50 -3.57 -22.20
CA ASN A 409 -12.68 -2.12 -22.10
C ASN A 409 -11.62 -1.54 -21.16
N THR A 410 -11.24 -0.28 -21.39
CA THR A 410 -10.12 0.38 -20.68
C THR A 410 -10.40 0.63 -19.20
N LEU A 411 -11.67 0.62 -18.76
CA LEU A 411 -12.07 0.75 -17.37
C LEU A 411 -11.83 -0.58 -16.61
N HIS A 412 -12.31 -1.69 -17.15
CA HIS A 412 -12.16 -3.02 -16.55
C HIS A 412 -10.71 -3.52 -16.59
N GLN A 413 -9.94 -3.15 -17.63
CA GLN A 413 -8.49 -3.37 -17.69
C GLN A 413 -7.77 -2.64 -16.55
N ARG A 414 -8.03 -1.35 -16.32
CA ARG A 414 -7.43 -0.60 -15.20
C ARG A 414 -7.80 -1.19 -13.83
N MET A 415 -9.01 -1.71 -13.67
CA MET A 415 -9.45 -2.43 -12.46
C MET A 415 -8.69 -3.76 -12.27
N GLN A 416 -8.55 -4.55 -13.34
CA GLN A 416 -7.75 -5.78 -13.34
C GLN A 416 -6.29 -5.50 -12.96
N ASP A 417 -5.68 -4.47 -13.54
CA ASP A 417 -4.26 -4.13 -13.30
C ASP A 417 -4.04 -3.60 -11.87
N ALA A 418 -5.01 -2.86 -11.32
CA ALA A 418 -5.02 -2.45 -9.91
C ALA A 418 -5.14 -3.66 -8.97
N PHE A 419 -6.09 -4.58 -9.23
CA PHE A 419 -6.22 -5.85 -8.48
C PHE A 419 -4.92 -6.64 -8.53
N LEU A 420 -4.33 -6.84 -9.72
CA LEU A 420 -3.08 -7.60 -9.90
C LEU A 420 -1.91 -6.98 -9.14
N THR A 421 -1.77 -5.65 -9.20
CA THR A 421 -0.74 -4.90 -8.46
C THR A 421 -0.90 -5.11 -6.95
N ARG A 422 -2.12 -5.00 -6.43
CA ARG A 422 -2.40 -5.19 -5.00
C ARG A 422 -2.24 -6.65 -4.57
N TRP A 423 -2.67 -7.60 -5.39
CA TRP A 423 -2.49 -9.03 -5.17
C TRP A 423 -1.00 -9.41 -5.05
N GLN A 424 -0.15 -8.90 -5.95
CA GLN A 424 1.29 -9.13 -5.90
C GLN A 424 1.89 -8.64 -4.56
N GLN A 425 1.51 -7.45 -4.09
CA GLN A 425 1.93 -6.93 -2.78
C GLN A 425 1.52 -7.87 -1.63
N LEU A 426 0.25 -8.28 -1.59
CA LEU A 426 -0.30 -9.15 -0.54
C LEU A 426 0.36 -10.54 -0.52
N THR A 427 0.66 -11.11 -1.68
CA THR A 427 1.34 -12.42 -1.79
C THR A 427 2.84 -12.38 -1.48
N SER A 428 3.48 -11.20 -1.44
CA SER A 428 4.95 -11.06 -1.38
C SER A 428 5.63 -11.72 -0.17
N GLY A 429 4.91 -11.91 0.94
CA GLY A 429 5.41 -12.60 2.13
C GLY A 429 5.27 -14.13 2.12
N LEU A 430 4.61 -14.70 1.12
CA LEU A 430 4.29 -16.13 1.00
C LEU A 430 5.32 -16.89 0.16
N ALA A 431 5.35 -18.22 0.31
CA ALA A 431 6.04 -19.08 -0.65
C ALA A 431 5.19 -19.26 -1.93
N ALA A 432 5.83 -19.46 -3.07
CA ALA A 432 5.20 -19.76 -4.36
C ALA A 432 4.46 -21.12 -4.40
N SER A 433 4.48 -21.90 -3.31
CA SER A 433 3.66 -23.10 -3.10
C SER A 433 2.40 -22.84 -2.28
N GLN A 434 2.19 -21.60 -1.80
CA GLN A 434 1.07 -21.17 -0.95
C GLN A 434 0.08 -20.23 -1.68
N HIS A 435 0.37 -19.84 -2.93
CA HIS A 435 -0.51 -19.04 -3.77
C HIS A 435 -0.24 -19.30 -5.25
N SER A 436 -1.19 -18.90 -6.10
CA SER A 436 -1.03 -18.85 -7.56
C SER A 436 -0.91 -17.40 -8.04
N ALA A 437 -0.46 -17.22 -9.29
CA ALA A 437 -0.81 -16.03 -10.06
C ALA A 437 -2.30 -16.11 -10.46
N PRO A 438 -3.07 -15.03 -10.42
CA PRO A 438 -4.48 -15.05 -10.84
C PRO A 438 -4.64 -15.50 -12.30
N THR A 439 -5.64 -16.35 -12.58
CA THR A 439 -5.97 -16.76 -13.96
C THR A 439 -6.80 -15.66 -14.61
N LEU A 440 -6.33 -15.10 -15.74
CA LEU A 440 -7.03 -14.01 -16.44
C LEU A 440 -8.01 -14.54 -17.50
N VAL A 441 -9.21 -13.97 -17.53
CA VAL A 441 -10.26 -14.19 -18.53
C VAL A 441 -10.68 -12.84 -19.10
N THR A 442 -10.19 -12.52 -20.30
CA THR A 442 -10.57 -11.32 -21.04
C THR A 442 -11.63 -11.62 -22.08
N TYR A 443 -12.61 -10.73 -22.26
CA TYR A 443 -13.69 -10.92 -23.22
C TYR A 443 -14.12 -9.63 -23.93
N SER A 444 -14.64 -9.78 -25.15
CA SER A 444 -15.23 -8.70 -25.95
C SER A 444 -16.74 -8.84 -26.15
N ASP A 445 -17.31 -10.04 -25.97
CA ASP A 445 -18.76 -10.30 -26.04
C ASP A 445 -19.23 -11.39 -25.05
N ASN A 446 -20.54 -11.64 -25.01
CA ASN A 446 -21.15 -12.61 -24.08
C ASN A 446 -20.86 -14.09 -24.42
N ASN A 447 -20.36 -14.41 -25.62
CA ASN A 447 -20.01 -15.77 -26.02
C ASN A 447 -18.57 -16.07 -25.60
N THR A 448 -17.63 -15.22 -25.99
CA THR A 448 -16.21 -15.24 -25.57
C THR A 448 -16.06 -15.22 -24.05
N LEU A 449 -16.92 -14.47 -23.36
CA LEU A 449 -17.05 -14.48 -21.89
C LEU A 449 -17.42 -15.85 -21.33
N ARG A 450 -18.45 -16.50 -21.89
CA ARG A 450 -18.88 -17.84 -21.46
C ARG A 450 -17.81 -18.90 -21.76
N GLU A 451 -17.19 -18.83 -22.94
CA GLU A 451 -16.13 -19.75 -23.36
C GLU A 451 -14.90 -19.59 -22.46
N GLY A 452 -14.40 -18.37 -22.27
CA GLY A 452 -13.27 -18.09 -21.38
C GLY A 452 -13.50 -18.48 -19.91
N ILE A 453 -14.72 -18.32 -19.39
CA ILE A 453 -15.09 -18.82 -18.04
C ILE A 453 -15.06 -20.35 -18.01
N LEU A 454 -15.64 -21.04 -19.00
CA LEU A 454 -15.70 -22.50 -19.05
C LEU A 454 -14.31 -23.14 -19.25
N ASP A 455 -13.42 -22.47 -19.98
CA ASP A 455 -12.03 -22.88 -20.18
C ASP A 455 -11.19 -22.65 -18.93
N ALA A 456 -11.30 -21.48 -18.27
CA ALA A 456 -10.57 -21.17 -17.05
C ALA A 456 -10.94 -22.10 -15.88
N LEU A 457 -12.22 -22.51 -15.78
CA LEU A 457 -12.74 -23.46 -14.80
C LEU A 457 -12.51 -24.95 -15.19
N ASP A 458 -11.94 -25.22 -16.37
CA ASP A 458 -11.66 -26.54 -16.97
C ASP A 458 -12.88 -27.47 -17.16
N VAL A 459 -14.02 -26.89 -17.53
CA VAL A 459 -15.18 -27.65 -18.00
C VAL A 459 -14.91 -28.22 -19.41
N ALA A 460 -14.00 -27.61 -20.17
CA ALA A 460 -13.65 -27.99 -21.55
C ALA A 460 -12.83 -29.28 -21.67
N GLN A 461 -11.64 -29.41 -21.04
CA GLN A 461 -10.84 -30.64 -21.18
C GLN A 461 -11.54 -31.84 -20.54
N SER A 462 -12.34 -31.61 -19.50
CA SER A 462 -13.27 -32.59 -18.96
C SER A 462 -14.19 -33.18 -20.04
N LYS A 463 -14.84 -32.34 -20.87
CA LYS A 463 -15.73 -32.79 -21.95
C LYS A 463 -14.99 -33.52 -23.07
N GLU A 464 -13.78 -33.07 -23.43
CA GLU A 464 -12.95 -33.73 -24.45
C GLU A 464 -12.54 -35.14 -24.01
N ARG A 465 -11.97 -35.27 -22.80
CA ARG A 465 -11.58 -36.55 -22.19
C ARG A 465 -12.77 -37.48 -21.96
N ILE A 466 -13.95 -36.92 -21.68
CA ILE A 466 -15.21 -37.66 -21.60
C ILE A 466 -15.57 -38.29 -22.95
N LYS A 467 -15.46 -37.56 -24.07
CA LYS A 467 -15.68 -38.11 -25.42
C LYS A 467 -14.65 -39.17 -25.79
N GLU A 468 -13.37 -38.94 -25.48
CA GLU A 468 -12.31 -39.94 -25.71
C GLU A 468 -12.63 -41.25 -24.99
N ILE A 469 -12.93 -41.19 -23.69
CA ILE A 469 -13.26 -42.39 -22.88
C ILE A 469 -14.57 -43.06 -23.36
N GLN A 470 -15.60 -42.28 -23.73
CA GLN A 470 -16.83 -42.81 -24.34
C GLN A 470 -16.56 -43.51 -25.68
N SER A 471 -15.58 -43.07 -26.47
CA SER A 471 -15.21 -43.72 -27.73
C SER A 471 -14.57 -45.12 -27.57
N PHE A 472 -14.21 -45.50 -26.34
CA PHE A 472 -13.64 -46.80 -26.00
C PHE A 472 -14.54 -47.67 -25.10
N ALA A 473 -15.80 -47.28 -24.86
CA ALA A 473 -16.69 -47.96 -23.92
C ALA A 473 -18.12 -48.18 -24.47
N ASP A 474 -18.52 -49.45 -24.63
CA ASP A 474 -19.89 -49.84 -25.00
C ASP A 474 -20.87 -49.66 -23.82
N GLY A 475 -21.31 -48.41 -23.57
CA GLY A 475 -22.38 -48.09 -22.63
C GLY A 475 -22.48 -46.60 -22.28
N GLU A 476 -23.64 -46.17 -21.77
CA GLU A 476 -23.82 -44.81 -21.24
C GLU A 476 -22.98 -44.61 -19.97
N LEU A 477 -21.76 -44.09 -20.14
CA LEU A 477 -20.96 -43.58 -19.03
C LEU A 477 -21.54 -42.26 -18.53
N TYR A 478 -22.25 -42.31 -17.40
CA TYR A 478 -22.60 -41.12 -16.62
C TYR A 478 -21.34 -40.50 -15.99
N ASN A 479 -20.65 -39.70 -16.79
CA ASN A 479 -19.47 -38.94 -16.39
C ASN A 479 -19.79 -37.44 -16.42
N MET A 480 -19.37 -36.73 -15.37
CA MET A 480 -19.62 -35.29 -15.21
C MET A 480 -18.29 -34.56 -15.11
N ALA A 481 -18.25 -33.34 -15.63
CA ALA A 481 -17.04 -32.53 -15.66
C ALA A 481 -16.49 -32.31 -14.25
N ARG A 482 -15.17 -32.38 -14.11
CA ARG A 482 -14.46 -32.06 -12.88
C ARG A 482 -13.80 -30.71 -13.03
N ASN A 483 -14.25 -29.76 -12.22
CA ASN A 483 -13.68 -28.43 -12.16
C ASN A 483 -12.25 -28.47 -11.61
N ARG A 484 -11.47 -27.45 -11.97
CA ARG A 484 -10.22 -27.11 -11.30
C ARG A 484 -10.44 -26.93 -9.80
N ARG A 485 -9.72 -27.72 -8.99
CA ARG A 485 -9.75 -27.69 -7.51
C ARG A 485 -8.75 -26.69 -6.92
N ASP A 486 -7.90 -26.14 -7.76
CA ASP A 486 -6.88 -25.16 -7.44
C ASP A 486 -7.42 -23.71 -7.48
N ILE A 487 -8.64 -23.49 -8.00
CA ILE A 487 -9.33 -22.19 -7.98
C ILE A 487 -10.17 -22.08 -6.70
N ASP A 488 -10.05 -20.95 -6.00
CA ASP A 488 -10.75 -20.72 -4.72
C ASP A 488 -11.55 -19.41 -4.64
N ALA A 489 -11.50 -18.56 -5.67
CA ALA A 489 -12.36 -17.39 -5.85
C ALA A 489 -12.56 -17.06 -7.34
N VAL A 490 -13.67 -16.41 -7.69
CA VAL A 490 -13.85 -15.73 -8.99
C VAL A 490 -14.08 -14.25 -8.72
N VAL A 491 -13.42 -13.38 -9.47
CA VAL A 491 -13.51 -11.92 -9.36
C VAL A 491 -13.96 -11.36 -10.71
N VAL A 492 -15.03 -10.57 -10.73
CA VAL A 492 -15.65 -10.05 -11.96
C VAL A 492 -15.61 -8.52 -12.02
N PHE A 493 -15.17 -8.00 -13.17
CA PHE A 493 -15.22 -6.58 -13.54
C PHE A 493 -16.14 -6.45 -14.76
N THR A 494 -17.43 -6.24 -14.46
CA THR A 494 -18.60 -6.37 -15.35
C THR A 494 -19.61 -5.25 -15.05
N SER A 495 -20.40 -4.82 -16.05
CA SER A 495 -21.59 -3.97 -15.80
C SER A 495 -22.71 -4.76 -15.09
N PRO A 496 -23.75 -4.14 -14.51
CA PRO A 496 -24.80 -4.88 -13.81
C PRO A 496 -25.51 -5.90 -14.72
N GLU A 497 -25.82 -5.50 -15.96
CA GLU A 497 -26.49 -6.34 -16.96
C GLU A 497 -25.59 -7.50 -17.42
N GLN A 498 -24.27 -7.30 -17.47
CA GLN A 498 -23.31 -8.38 -17.73
C GLN A 498 -23.20 -9.32 -16.52
N THR A 499 -23.27 -8.79 -15.31
CA THR A 499 -23.15 -9.54 -14.06
C THR A 499 -24.34 -10.50 -13.88
N GLU A 500 -25.56 -10.01 -14.12
CA GLU A 500 -26.79 -10.82 -14.16
C GLU A 500 -26.73 -11.97 -15.18
N LEU A 501 -26.00 -11.80 -16.29
CA LEU A 501 -25.84 -12.81 -17.32
C LEU A 501 -24.72 -13.84 -17.03
N VAL A 502 -23.70 -13.49 -16.24
CA VAL A 502 -22.57 -14.40 -15.94
C VAL A 502 -22.64 -15.08 -14.58
N ASN A 503 -23.22 -14.46 -13.56
CA ASN A 503 -23.26 -15.06 -12.22
C ASN A 503 -23.93 -16.46 -12.24
N PRO A 504 -25.08 -16.68 -12.93
CA PRO A 504 -25.66 -18.01 -13.07
C PRO A 504 -24.79 -18.99 -13.87
N VAL A 505 -23.97 -18.49 -14.81
CA VAL A 505 -23.04 -19.31 -15.62
C VAL A 505 -21.84 -19.74 -14.76
N ILE A 506 -21.34 -18.85 -13.90
CA ILE A 506 -20.26 -19.14 -12.96
C ILE A 506 -20.76 -20.15 -11.92
N GLU A 507 -21.84 -19.86 -11.20
CA GLU A 507 -22.46 -20.76 -10.19
C GLU A 507 -22.74 -22.17 -10.76
N ALA A 508 -23.36 -22.27 -11.94
CA ALA A 508 -23.63 -23.56 -12.59
C ALA A 508 -22.36 -24.28 -13.08
N SER A 509 -21.27 -23.56 -13.32
CA SER A 509 -19.98 -24.16 -13.68
C SER A 509 -19.22 -24.64 -12.44
N ILE A 510 -19.19 -23.86 -11.35
CA ILE A 510 -18.41 -24.18 -10.13
C ILE A 510 -19.07 -25.24 -9.24
N SER A 511 -20.40 -25.42 -9.31
CA SER A 511 -21.18 -26.24 -8.36
C SER A 511 -21.68 -27.64 -8.87
N PRO A 512 -20.81 -28.59 -9.29
CA PRO A 512 -21.22 -29.99 -9.47
C PRO A 512 -21.16 -30.86 -8.20
N PHE A 513 -19.96 -31.03 -7.59
CA PHE A 513 -19.74 -32.06 -6.55
C PHE A 513 -18.68 -31.67 -5.52
N GLY A 514 -19.13 -31.30 -4.32
CA GLY A 514 -18.25 -31.09 -3.17
C GLY A 514 -18.90 -30.39 -1.96
N GLY A 515 -19.98 -29.63 -2.17
CA GLY A 515 -20.60 -28.83 -1.11
C GLY A 515 -19.82 -27.57 -0.72
N VAL A 516 -18.82 -27.19 -1.53
CA VAL A 516 -18.05 -25.95 -1.40
C VAL A 516 -18.34 -25.11 -2.63
N THR A 517 -18.97 -23.95 -2.44
CA THR A 517 -19.09 -22.92 -3.47
C THR A 517 -17.81 -22.11 -3.57
N VAL A 518 -17.47 -21.67 -4.78
CA VAL A 518 -16.38 -20.73 -5.05
C VAL A 518 -17.01 -19.33 -5.09
N PRO A 519 -16.78 -18.46 -4.10
CA PRO A 519 -17.44 -17.15 -4.07
C PRO A 519 -17.08 -16.31 -5.30
N VAL A 520 -18.10 -15.64 -5.83
CA VAL A 520 -17.97 -14.64 -6.89
C VAL A 520 -17.90 -13.25 -6.24
N PHE A 521 -16.90 -12.46 -6.61
CA PHE A 521 -16.61 -11.14 -6.04
C PHE A 521 -16.71 -10.05 -7.11
N ALA A 522 -17.33 -8.92 -6.78
CA ALA A 522 -17.49 -7.78 -7.68
C ALA A 522 -17.31 -6.42 -6.98
N THR A 523 -17.49 -5.34 -7.74
CA THR A 523 -17.45 -3.94 -7.24
C THR A 523 -18.82 -3.29 -7.39
N SER A 524 -18.98 -2.06 -6.88
CA SER A 524 -20.21 -1.26 -6.98
C SER A 524 -20.72 -1.10 -8.42
N ARG A 525 -19.81 -1.20 -9.41
CA ARG A 525 -20.12 -1.10 -10.85
C ARG A 525 -20.88 -2.29 -11.41
N SER A 526 -20.95 -3.39 -10.68
CA SER A 526 -21.61 -4.64 -11.06
C SER A 526 -23.01 -4.81 -10.43
N ILE A 527 -23.46 -3.82 -9.65
CA ILE A 527 -24.75 -3.82 -8.94
C ILE A 527 -25.54 -2.53 -9.24
N ASP A 528 -26.84 -2.68 -9.53
CA ASP A 528 -27.82 -1.59 -9.60
C ASP A 528 -29.12 -1.99 -8.86
N TYR A 529 -29.47 -1.24 -7.81
CA TYR A 529 -30.62 -1.51 -6.94
C TYR A 529 -31.97 -1.06 -7.52
N ALA A 530 -31.98 -0.41 -8.70
CA ALA A 530 -33.21 0.01 -9.37
C ALA A 530 -33.95 -1.14 -10.10
N GLN A 531 -33.33 -2.33 -10.20
CA GLN A 531 -33.85 -3.48 -10.92
C GLN A 531 -34.84 -4.32 -10.11
N SER A 532 -35.53 -5.25 -10.79
CA SER A 532 -36.61 -6.06 -10.20
C SER A 532 -36.10 -7.20 -9.32
N ARG A 533 -36.98 -7.74 -8.45
CA ARG A 533 -36.67 -8.89 -7.55
C ARG A 533 -36.05 -10.12 -8.23
N ASN A 534 -36.22 -10.30 -9.55
CA ASN A 534 -35.60 -11.40 -10.28
C ASN A 534 -34.06 -11.31 -10.28
N GLN A 535 -33.51 -10.08 -10.20
CA GLN A 535 -32.08 -9.82 -10.14
C GLN A 535 -31.41 -10.53 -8.95
N TRP A 536 -31.98 -10.47 -7.75
CA TRP A 536 -31.39 -11.07 -6.54
C TRP A 536 -31.28 -12.59 -6.59
N ARG A 537 -32.09 -13.26 -7.43
CA ARG A 537 -31.95 -14.70 -7.70
C ARG A 537 -30.82 -14.97 -8.69
N ASP A 538 -30.70 -14.16 -9.74
CA ASP A 538 -29.69 -14.39 -10.79
C ASP A 538 -28.29 -13.92 -10.32
N LEU A 539 -28.24 -13.01 -9.36
CA LEU A 539 -27.05 -12.59 -8.62
C LEU A 539 -26.82 -13.37 -7.30
N GLU A 540 -27.52 -14.48 -7.04
CA GLU A 540 -27.33 -15.26 -5.80
C GLU A 540 -25.85 -15.62 -5.55
N ASN A 541 -25.41 -15.57 -4.28
CA ASN A 541 -24.03 -15.78 -3.82
C ASN A 541 -23.00 -14.74 -4.31
N LEU A 542 -23.40 -13.67 -5.00
CA LEU A 542 -22.48 -12.60 -5.39
C LEU A 542 -22.08 -11.76 -4.18
N HIS A 543 -20.79 -11.76 -3.86
CA HIS A 543 -20.14 -10.84 -2.92
C HIS A 543 -19.70 -9.56 -3.66
N PHE A 544 -19.84 -8.39 -3.05
CA PHE A 544 -19.42 -7.13 -3.66
C PHE A 544 -19.11 -6.03 -2.63
N LEU A 545 -18.36 -5.01 -3.08
CA LEU A 545 -18.09 -3.79 -2.31
C LEU A 545 -18.95 -2.62 -2.82
N ASP A 546 -19.58 -1.86 -1.92
CA ASP A 546 -20.36 -0.67 -2.28
C ASP A 546 -20.41 0.37 -1.14
N MET A 547 -20.99 1.53 -1.41
CA MET A 547 -21.17 2.60 -0.44
C MET A 547 -22.24 2.25 0.61
N PRO A 548 -22.01 2.52 1.92
CA PRO A 548 -23.03 2.42 2.95
C PRO A 548 -24.36 3.11 2.58
N TRP A 549 -24.31 4.22 1.85
CA TRP A 549 -25.50 4.95 1.38
C TRP A 549 -26.51 4.10 0.59
N VAL A 550 -26.06 3.16 -0.24
CA VAL A 550 -26.94 2.33 -1.08
C VAL A 550 -27.18 0.95 -0.49
N LEU A 551 -26.59 0.65 0.67
CA LEU A 551 -26.71 -0.63 1.36
C LEU A 551 -27.85 -0.60 2.41
N PRO A 552 -28.41 -1.77 2.80
CA PRO A 552 -29.55 -1.85 3.72
C PRO A 552 -29.34 -1.29 5.13
N ASP A 553 -28.10 -1.02 5.52
CA ASP A 553 -27.65 -0.54 6.83
C ASP A 553 -27.16 0.92 6.81
N ASN A 554 -27.54 1.68 5.77
CA ASN A 554 -27.21 3.09 5.56
C ASN A 554 -27.23 3.92 6.87
N PRO A 555 -26.11 4.58 7.24
CA PRO A 555 -25.95 5.29 8.52
C PRO A 555 -26.77 6.60 8.63
N ALA A 556 -27.39 7.06 7.54
CA ALA A 556 -28.22 8.28 7.52
C ALA A 556 -29.65 7.99 7.01
N PRO A 557 -30.45 7.14 7.70
CA PRO A 557 -31.75 6.68 7.22
C PRO A 557 -32.79 7.81 7.10
N GLU A 558 -32.71 8.84 7.96
CA GLU A 558 -33.58 10.02 7.86
C GLU A 558 -33.28 10.86 6.60
N LEU A 559 -32.02 10.89 6.14
CA LEU A 559 -31.66 11.55 4.90
C LEU A 559 -32.06 10.71 3.70
N ALA A 560 -31.90 9.38 3.76
CA ALA A 560 -32.33 8.45 2.72
C ALA A 560 -33.85 8.57 2.46
N ALA A 561 -34.66 8.57 3.53
CA ALA A 561 -36.11 8.77 3.43
C ALA A 561 -36.49 10.12 2.79
N GLN A 562 -35.71 11.18 3.02
CA GLN A 562 -35.90 12.48 2.37
C GLN A 562 -35.50 12.44 0.89
N THR A 563 -34.39 11.79 0.53
CA THR A 563 -33.97 11.67 -0.88
C THR A 563 -34.93 10.81 -1.69
N ASP A 564 -35.49 9.75 -1.09
CA ASP A 564 -36.47 8.88 -1.73
C ASP A 564 -37.81 9.60 -1.93
N ALA A 565 -38.24 10.43 -0.98
CA ALA A 565 -39.44 11.24 -1.12
C ALA A 565 -39.31 12.33 -2.22
N LEU A 566 -38.11 12.89 -2.41
CA LEU A 566 -37.82 13.89 -3.43
C LEU A 566 -37.57 13.28 -4.82
N TRP A 567 -36.91 12.12 -4.88
CA TRP A 567 -36.45 11.51 -6.12
C TRP A 567 -36.65 9.97 -6.14
N PRO A 568 -37.90 9.46 -6.05
CA PRO A 568 -38.21 8.03 -5.85
C PRO A 568 -37.84 7.10 -7.02
N GLN A 569 -37.22 7.63 -8.08
CA GLN A 569 -36.75 6.91 -9.27
C GLN A 569 -35.32 7.34 -9.66
N ARG A 570 -34.51 7.79 -8.69
CA ARG A 570 -33.11 8.19 -8.88
C ARG A 570 -32.25 6.95 -9.19
N PRO A 571 -31.62 6.83 -10.37
CA PRO A 571 -30.75 5.69 -10.69
C PRO A 571 -29.57 5.60 -9.71
N THR A 572 -29.16 4.37 -9.36
CA THR A 572 -28.08 4.10 -8.39
C THR A 572 -26.81 4.95 -8.59
N PRO A 573 -26.29 5.18 -9.83
CA PRO A 573 -25.12 6.04 -10.02
C PRO A 573 -25.31 7.49 -9.52
N LEU A 574 -26.53 8.04 -9.59
CA LEU A 574 -26.83 9.38 -9.07
C LEU A 574 -27.03 9.38 -7.54
N GLN A 575 -27.41 8.25 -6.94
CA GLN A 575 -27.42 8.09 -5.49
C GLN A 575 -25.99 8.08 -4.93
N ARG A 576 -25.09 7.29 -5.55
CA ARG A 576 -23.66 7.26 -5.21
C ARG A 576 -22.98 8.64 -5.35
N LEU A 577 -23.36 9.42 -6.37
CA LEU A 577 -22.90 10.81 -6.55
C LEU A 577 -23.48 11.81 -5.53
N PHE A 578 -24.69 11.59 -5.04
CA PHE A 578 -25.27 12.38 -3.94
C PHE A 578 -24.50 12.13 -2.63
N ALA A 579 -24.24 10.86 -2.28
CA ALA A 579 -23.42 10.51 -1.12
C ALA A 579 -22.00 11.12 -1.20
N PHE A 580 -21.37 11.06 -2.37
CA PHE A 580 -20.08 11.70 -2.64
C PHE A 580 -20.11 13.22 -2.43
N GLY A 581 -21.22 13.89 -2.78
CA GLY A 581 -21.43 15.30 -2.48
C GLY A 581 -21.59 15.60 -0.98
N VAL A 582 -22.34 14.78 -0.24
CA VAL A 582 -22.49 14.91 1.22
C VAL A 582 -21.12 14.80 1.91
N ASP A 583 -20.37 13.76 1.58
CA ASP A 583 -19.06 13.51 2.17
C ASP A 583 -18.04 14.60 1.78
N ALA A 584 -18.09 15.12 0.55
CA ALA A 584 -17.20 16.20 0.12
C ALA A 584 -17.34 17.47 0.97
N TYR A 585 -18.55 17.80 1.44
CA TYR A 585 -18.75 18.88 2.41
C TYR A 585 -18.29 18.46 3.82
N ASN A 586 -18.68 17.27 4.28
CA ASN A 586 -18.35 16.77 5.62
C ASN A 586 -16.85 16.52 5.85
N LEU A 587 -16.06 16.32 4.79
CA LEU A 587 -14.61 16.17 4.84
C LEU A 587 -13.88 17.46 5.21
N LEU A 588 -14.39 18.64 4.83
CA LEU A 588 -13.70 19.93 5.03
C LEU A 588 -13.20 20.19 6.47
N PRO A 589 -14.00 19.99 7.55
CA PRO A 589 -13.50 20.12 8.93
C PRO A 589 -12.52 19.01 9.37
N ARG A 590 -12.44 17.89 8.64
CA ARG A 590 -11.79 16.64 9.08
C ARG A 590 -10.46 16.34 8.37
N ILE A 591 -10.27 16.87 7.15
CA ILE A 591 -9.08 16.66 6.31
C ILE A 591 -7.77 16.89 7.08
N ASN A 592 -7.61 18.04 7.76
CA ASN A 592 -6.37 18.34 8.49
C ASN A 592 -6.09 17.31 9.59
N SER A 593 -7.12 16.89 10.34
CA SER A 593 -6.97 15.85 11.37
C SER A 593 -6.48 14.54 10.75
N MET A 594 -7.15 14.04 9.71
CA MET A 594 -6.79 12.74 9.10
C MET A 594 -5.43 12.78 8.38
N ALA A 595 -5.05 13.92 7.81
CA ALA A 595 -3.76 14.14 7.17
C ALA A 595 -2.57 14.02 8.14
N TRP A 596 -2.70 14.61 9.33
CA TRP A 596 -1.65 14.57 10.36
C TRP A 596 -1.77 13.36 11.30
N LEU A 597 -2.94 12.73 11.37
CA LEU A 597 -3.25 11.60 12.24
C LEU A 597 -3.78 10.45 11.36
N PRO A 598 -2.90 9.74 10.62
CA PRO A 598 -3.30 8.76 9.60
C PRO A 598 -4.00 7.51 10.15
N GLN A 599 -4.09 7.34 11.47
CA GLN A 599 -4.95 6.34 12.09
C GLN A 599 -6.43 6.75 12.16
N LEU A 600 -6.76 8.02 11.93
CA LEU A 600 -8.14 8.50 11.94
C LEU A 600 -8.89 8.07 10.68
N GLN A 601 -10.14 7.71 10.89
CA GLN A 601 -11.11 7.42 9.85
C GLN A 601 -12.40 8.19 10.17
N TYR A 602 -13.10 8.64 9.13
CA TYR A 602 -14.40 9.28 9.25
C TYR A 602 -15.46 8.44 8.53
N GLU A 603 -16.42 7.92 9.29
CA GLU A 603 -17.56 7.18 8.73
C GLU A 603 -18.44 8.09 7.86
N GLY A 604 -18.25 7.99 6.54
CA GLY A 604 -18.97 8.73 5.52
C GLY A 604 -20.04 7.88 4.84
N LEU A 605 -20.90 8.54 4.05
CA LEU A 605 -21.94 7.86 3.27
C LEU A 605 -21.35 7.00 2.13
N THR A 606 -20.12 7.29 1.71
CA THR A 606 -19.39 6.58 0.66
C THR A 606 -18.39 5.52 1.16
N GLY A 607 -18.30 5.31 2.48
CA GLY A 607 -17.38 4.38 3.14
C GLY A 607 -16.67 5.03 4.33
N ALA A 608 -15.82 4.28 5.04
CA ALA A 608 -14.93 4.87 6.04
C ALA A 608 -13.79 5.61 5.32
N LEU A 609 -13.63 6.91 5.60
CA LEU A 609 -12.76 7.82 4.86
C LEU A 609 -11.47 8.11 5.62
N SER A 610 -10.32 7.98 4.96
CA SER A 610 -9.01 8.37 5.51
C SER A 610 -8.19 9.15 4.48
N VAL A 611 -7.01 9.65 4.88
CA VAL A 611 -6.08 10.40 4.01
C VAL A 611 -4.79 9.60 3.88
N ASN A 612 -4.33 9.37 2.64
CA ASN A 612 -3.03 8.73 2.39
C ASN A 612 -1.88 9.75 2.22
N GLN A 613 -0.65 9.24 2.07
CA GLN A 613 0.57 10.04 1.91
C GLN A 613 0.61 10.87 0.60
N ASN A 614 -0.25 10.56 -0.37
CA ASN A 614 -0.40 11.31 -1.63
C ASN A 614 -1.44 12.45 -1.51
N ASN A 615 -2.00 12.69 -0.32
CA ASN A 615 -3.13 13.57 -0.05
C ASN A 615 -4.43 13.13 -0.76
N GLU A 616 -4.56 11.83 -1.08
CA GLU A 616 -5.77 11.25 -1.63
C GLU A 616 -6.69 10.80 -0.49
N ILE A 617 -7.99 11.05 -0.62
CA ILE A 617 -8.99 10.40 0.22
C ILE A 617 -9.10 8.94 -0.21
N VAL A 618 -8.85 8.04 0.72
CA VAL A 618 -9.07 6.59 0.56
C VAL A 618 -10.42 6.25 1.20
N ARG A 619 -11.24 5.49 0.47
CA ARG A 619 -12.52 4.94 0.95
C ARG A 619 -12.30 3.47 1.32
N SER A 620 -12.65 3.05 2.53
CA SER A 620 -12.88 1.64 2.85
C SER A 620 -14.36 1.33 2.65
N LEU A 621 -14.67 0.34 1.82
CA LEU A 621 -16.04 -0.07 1.51
C LEU A 621 -16.40 -1.36 2.25
N PRO A 622 -17.58 -1.43 2.92
CA PRO A 622 -18.09 -2.68 3.46
C PRO A 622 -18.35 -3.71 2.36
N GLU A 623 -18.29 -4.99 2.74
CA GLU A 623 -18.65 -6.11 1.87
C GLU A 623 -20.12 -6.49 2.08
N ALA A 624 -20.85 -6.69 0.98
CA ALA A 624 -22.21 -7.20 0.99
C ALA A 624 -22.34 -8.45 0.12
N VAL A 625 -23.30 -9.30 0.44
CA VAL A 625 -23.64 -10.51 -0.32
C VAL A 625 -25.09 -10.48 -0.76
N VAL A 626 -25.36 -10.96 -1.97
CA VAL A 626 -26.72 -11.17 -2.47
C VAL A 626 -27.26 -12.52 -2.00
N THR A 627 -28.41 -12.47 -1.33
CA THR A 627 -29.26 -13.63 -1.03
C THR A 627 -30.48 -13.62 -1.96
N GLN A 628 -31.15 -14.77 -2.15
CA GLN A 628 -32.28 -14.95 -3.08
C GLN A 628 -33.39 -13.89 -3.04
N GLU A 629 -33.57 -13.21 -1.89
CA GLU A 629 -34.60 -12.18 -1.71
C GLU A 629 -34.05 -10.74 -1.57
N ARG A 630 -32.77 -10.56 -1.21
CA ARG A 630 -32.19 -9.26 -0.80
C ARG A 630 -30.66 -9.25 -0.75
N VAL A 631 -30.09 -8.04 -0.77
CA VAL A 631 -28.72 -7.77 -0.30
C VAL A 631 -28.66 -7.88 1.23
N GLN A 632 -27.52 -8.36 1.75
CA GLN A 632 -27.15 -8.34 3.16
C GLN A 632 -25.69 -7.92 3.33
N VAL A 633 -25.41 -6.96 4.21
CA VAL A 633 -24.02 -6.57 4.54
C VAL A 633 -23.39 -7.59 5.47
N LEU A 634 -22.10 -7.83 5.29
CA LEU A 634 -21.26 -8.71 6.11
C LEU A 634 -20.52 -7.87 7.16
N ALA A 635 -20.49 -8.36 8.39
CA ALA A 635 -19.68 -7.75 9.45
C ALA A 635 -18.20 -8.08 9.25
N GLU A 636 -17.33 -7.10 9.55
CA GLU A 636 -15.87 -7.19 9.41
C GLU A 636 -15.15 -7.83 10.62
#